data_AF-A0A0F9WS26-F1
#
_entry.id   AF-A0A0F9WS26-F1
#
_cell.length_a   1.000
_cell.length_b   1.000
_cell.length_c   1.000
_cell.angle_alpha   90.00
_cell.angle_beta   90.00
_cell.angle_gamma   90.00
#
_symmetry.space_group_name_H-M   'P 1'
#
loop_
_entity.id
_entity.type
_entity.pdbx_description
1 polymer ?
#
loop_
_entity_poly.entity_id
_entity_poly.type
_entity_poly.pdbx_seq_one_letter_code
_entity_poly.pdbx_strand_id
1 'polypeptide(L)'
;MTKTIEETYQKKTPLEHILLRPDTYIGSVEKEVQNMYVWDEINGKIVSKNISFVPGLYKIFDEIIVNAADNKIRDPKMKNIKVEINKEDNIISVYNDGKGVPIKIHSQEKVYVPELIFGQLLTSSNYDDKEKKVTGGRNGYGAKLCNIFSSEFVVETSDQEVGKIYKQVFKNNMTVTGKPEIKTYKKSDFTKITFKPNLVRFGMKNLDDDIVSLFKKRVYDLSGIVKNVNVYLNEQKIEIKNFKDYVKLYLPEDAVVVHEIINERWELAFTTSEEQFQQVSFVNSISTSKGGSHVNHVVEQLTDPIIEALKKKKISNVKPFQVKSSMFLFINSLIDNPAFDSQTKENLTLRVGAFGSKCEPLKDFIDKVIKNTEVVTKIADFVKAKEDAALKKTDGKKKGRIIIDKLEDAKWAGTAKSNECTLYLTEGDSAKTMVMSGRSIVGTERLGVYPLRGKLLNVREATNKQISENVEIIAIKKILGLQHAKTYTDTSSLRYGHVMIITDQDHDGSHIKGLLINFFDYWYPSLLKISGFLQEFITPIVRGKNSRGEIVNFFTIPEYLEFKEQNPNYTFKYYKGLGTSTAKDAVEYFKNLPLHVKNFCPMTDEDKESIELAFSKKKVDSRKTWLLGLEQGTFLDQRPSEISISDFINKELILFSMADNFRSIPNVLDGFKPGQRKILFTCFKKNIYKEVKVSVLAGSVNASTQYHHGEVSLNTTIVGLAQNFVGSNNINLLVPEGQFGSRLKGGKDSAAHRYIFTYLNPITRLIFHKSDDLILKYLDEENQSIEPEWYVPIIPMVLVNGAEGIGTGWSTNIPNFNPLDIVNNIRKLLKDEPMIEMMPYYRNFVGTVTKLSPGKYQTDGVWEETETDLHITELPVGTWTYNYKSYIDSLKQSNLIDEYDDCNTDKTINIKIHYSKKLKNKKLSTLISTNNMICFDPNHKIKKYETPEEIIKEFYYVRLTFYLKRKEKLLEILKERMLKNENKVRFIKAVVSDQLIINKKKRKDIISELEKENYEPFDNYNYLLSMELYSLTFERIEKLNEEYEQSRKEYESLLRKTPKDLWNEDLDEFEEKYIEFLHAEEEEYEKLRNGSVGTLKPVKKKSKLNKTVKISERKTTITKTTPTKKTVKKSVTTEKSVSTKRAKITKIEPQKRQKIKKDKENTTEIKTPLSRDLFIDDTESSDISKINAWHKY
;
A
#
# COMPACT_ATOMS: atom_id res chain seq x y z
N MET A 1 0.09 65.82 -31.69
CA MET A 1 -1.14 66.51 -31.25
C MET A 1 -1.91 65.56 -30.34
N THR A 2 -2.48 66.06 -29.26
CA THR A 2 -3.44 65.29 -28.44
C THR A 2 -4.74 65.17 -29.22
N LYS A 3 -5.34 63.98 -29.28
CA LYS A 3 -6.65 63.81 -29.93
C LYS A 3 -7.74 64.56 -29.16
N THR A 4 -8.76 65.05 -29.87
CA THR A 4 -9.96 65.61 -29.22
C THR A 4 -10.81 64.51 -28.57
N ILE A 5 -11.82 64.89 -27.79
CA ILE A 5 -12.75 63.94 -27.17
C ILE A 5 -13.56 63.21 -28.25
N GLU A 6 -13.96 63.93 -29.30
CA GLU A 6 -14.73 63.44 -30.45
C GLU A 6 -13.90 62.49 -31.32
N GLU A 7 -12.61 62.79 -31.52
CA GLU A 7 -11.66 61.89 -32.19
C GLU A 7 -11.39 60.61 -31.39
N THR A 8 -11.55 60.66 -30.07
CA THR A 8 -11.27 59.55 -29.14
C THR A 8 -12.47 58.63 -28.96
N TYR A 9 -13.68 59.18 -28.74
CA TYR A 9 -14.90 58.42 -28.44
C TYR A 9 -15.86 58.35 -29.64
N GLN A 10 -15.53 57.48 -30.60
CA GLN A 10 -16.26 57.37 -31.86
C GLN A 10 -17.38 56.32 -31.80
N LYS A 11 -18.62 56.73 -32.08
CA LYS A 11 -19.72 55.81 -32.41
C LYS A 11 -19.59 55.35 -33.87
N LYS A 12 -19.88 54.07 -34.15
CA LYS A 12 -19.93 53.48 -35.50
C LYS A 12 -21.28 52.81 -35.75
N THR A 13 -21.70 52.77 -37.00
CA THR A 13 -22.82 51.93 -37.47
C THR A 13 -22.41 50.44 -37.45
N PRO A 14 -23.39 49.50 -37.46
CA PRO A 14 -23.07 48.07 -37.53
C PRO A 14 -22.24 47.68 -38.77
N LEU A 15 -22.49 48.31 -39.92
CA LEU A 15 -21.76 48.05 -41.16
C LEU A 15 -20.31 48.55 -41.09
N GLU A 16 -20.09 49.78 -40.60
CA GLU A 16 -18.73 50.29 -40.34
C GLU A 16 -17.99 49.42 -39.32
N HIS A 17 -18.67 48.96 -38.26
CA HIS A 17 -18.04 48.12 -37.25
C HIS A 17 -17.60 46.76 -37.81
N ILE A 18 -18.44 46.11 -38.62
CA ILE A 18 -18.09 44.86 -39.32
C ILE A 18 -16.86 45.08 -40.23
N LEU A 19 -16.81 46.18 -40.98
CA LEU A 19 -15.70 46.48 -41.90
C LEU A 19 -14.42 46.95 -41.20
N LEU A 20 -14.51 47.48 -39.97
CA LEU A 20 -13.39 47.92 -39.14
C LEU A 20 -12.85 46.83 -38.21
N ARG A 21 -13.71 45.88 -37.81
CA ARG A 21 -13.43 44.78 -36.88
C ARG A 21 -14.01 43.46 -37.43
N PRO A 22 -13.48 42.95 -38.55
CA PRO A 22 -14.01 41.74 -39.21
C PRO A 22 -13.93 40.47 -38.36
N ASP A 23 -12.92 40.40 -37.48
CA ASP A 23 -12.55 39.21 -36.72
C ASP A 23 -13.71 38.57 -35.94
N THR A 24 -14.53 39.37 -35.25
CA THR A 24 -15.68 38.87 -34.49
C THR A 24 -16.87 38.41 -35.35
N TYR A 25 -16.82 38.62 -36.67
CA TYR A 25 -17.90 38.27 -37.61
C TYR A 25 -17.52 37.20 -38.63
N ILE A 26 -16.28 37.21 -39.13
CA ILE A 26 -15.81 36.24 -40.14
C ILE A 26 -14.48 35.56 -39.74
N GLY A 27 -13.84 35.98 -38.64
CA GLY A 27 -12.45 35.64 -38.32
C GLY A 27 -11.45 36.57 -39.00
N SER A 28 -10.16 36.31 -38.77
CA SER A 28 -9.05 37.14 -39.25
C SER A 28 -9.10 37.41 -40.77
N VAL A 29 -8.79 38.64 -41.15
CA VAL A 29 -8.58 39.05 -42.56
C VAL A 29 -7.11 39.04 -42.97
N GLU A 30 -6.21 38.73 -42.04
CA GLU A 30 -4.79 38.52 -42.31
C GLU A 30 -4.53 37.10 -42.82
N LYS A 31 -3.39 36.89 -43.47
CA LYS A 31 -2.94 35.54 -43.85
C LYS A 31 -2.41 34.79 -42.63
N GLU A 32 -2.98 33.62 -42.37
CA GLU A 32 -2.53 32.68 -41.35
C GLU A 32 -1.92 31.44 -41.99
N VAL A 33 -0.93 30.84 -41.30
CA VAL A 33 -0.36 29.54 -41.68
C VAL A 33 -0.86 28.48 -40.71
N GLN A 34 -1.64 27.52 -41.19
CA GLN A 34 -2.19 26.43 -40.37
C GLN A 34 -2.03 25.08 -41.10
N ASN A 35 -1.83 24.01 -40.33
CA ASN A 35 -1.92 22.64 -40.87
C ASN A 35 -3.39 22.26 -41.03
N MET A 36 -3.85 22.09 -42.26
CA MET A 36 -5.24 21.78 -42.57
C MET A 36 -5.36 20.63 -43.56
N TYR A 37 -6.50 19.94 -43.51
CA TYR A 37 -6.89 18.98 -44.53
C TYR A 37 -7.43 19.70 -45.77
N VAL A 38 -6.71 19.59 -46.88
CA VAL A 38 -7.01 20.22 -48.18
C VAL A 38 -7.11 19.18 -49.28
N TRP A 39 -7.76 19.56 -50.38
CA TRP A 39 -7.87 18.73 -51.57
C TRP A 39 -6.58 18.81 -52.39
N ASP A 40 -5.99 17.66 -52.71
CA ASP A 40 -4.84 17.55 -53.61
C ASP A 40 -5.32 17.07 -54.99
N GLU A 41 -5.26 17.98 -55.96
CA GLU A 41 -5.65 17.73 -57.35
C GLU A 41 -4.79 16.65 -58.03
N ILE A 42 -3.53 16.47 -57.60
CA ILE A 42 -2.58 15.55 -58.23
C ILE A 42 -2.91 14.10 -57.88
N ASN A 43 -3.21 13.85 -56.61
CA ASN A 43 -3.47 12.51 -56.07
C ASN A 43 -4.96 12.17 -55.92
N GLY A 44 -5.87 13.14 -56.15
CA GLY A 44 -7.32 12.94 -56.01
C GLY A 44 -7.75 12.60 -54.58
N LYS A 45 -7.02 13.09 -53.57
CA LYS A 45 -7.19 12.76 -52.15
C LYS A 45 -7.20 14.01 -51.26
N ILE A 46 -7.59 13.83 -50.00
CA ILE A 46 -7.55 14.88 -48.98
C ILE A 46 -6.32 14.66 -48.10
N VAL A 47 -5.41 15.63 -48.10
CA VAL A 47 -4.09 15.54 -47.44
C VAL A 47 -3.93 16.61 -46.37
N SER A 48 -3.18 16.31 -45.31
CA SER A 48 -2.79 17.30 -44.30
C SER A 48 -1.61 18.13 -44.82
N LYS A 49 -1.79 19.45 -44.96
CA LYS A 49 -0.77 20.36 -45.47
C LYS A 49 -0.77 21.66 -44.65
N ASN A 50 0.42 22.21 -44.38
CA ASN A 50 0.54 23.61 -43.97
C ASN A 50 0.18 24.53 -45.14
N ILE A 51 -0.91 25.29 -45.02
CA ILE A 51 -1.38 26.24 -46.03
C ILE A 51 -1.35 27.68 -45.51
N SER A 52 -1.18 28.66 -46.41
CA SER A 52 -1.26 30.09 -46.11
C SER A 52 -2.53 30.70 -46.67
N PHE A 53 -3.57 30.82 -45.84
CA PHE A 53 -4.91 31.23 -46.25
C PHE A 53 -5.44 32.38 -45.38
N VAL A 54 -6.57 32.98 -45.77
CA VAL A 54 -7.24 34.03 -44.99
C VAL A 54 -8.54 33.48 -44.40
N PRO A 55 -8.66 33.34 -43.06
CA PRO A 55 -9.84 32.75 -42.42
C PRO A 55 -11.16 33.44 -42.78
N GLY A 56 -11.18 34.78 -42.83
CA GLY A 56 -12.36 35.56 -43.21
C GLY A 56 -12.84 35.28 -44.64
N LEU A 57 -11.92 35.08 -45.58
CA LEU A 57 -12.24 34.71 -46.97
C LEU A 57 -12.80 33.28 -47.05
N TYR A 58 -12.22 32.34 -46.30
CA TYR A 58 -12.78 30.99 -46.16
C TYR A 58 -14.20 31.04 -45.57
N LYS A 59 -14.43 31.87 -44.55
CA LYS A 59 -15.69 31.89 -43.81
C LYS A 59 -16.85 32.49 -44.60
N ILE A 60 -16.62 33.51 -45.44
CA ILE A 60 -17.69 34.05 -46.30
C ILE A 60 -18.13 33.08 -47.41
N PHE A 61 -17.26 32.16 -47.83
CA PHE A 61 -17.62 31.05 -48.70
C PHE A 61 -18.40 29.97 -47.94
N ASP A 62 -17.89 29.54 -46.77
CA ASP A 62 -18.53 28.53 -45.93
C ASP A 62 -19.97 28.90 -45.54
N GLU A 63 -20.27 30.16 -45.19
CA GLU A 63 -21.65 30.55 -44.88
C GLU A 63 -22.58 30.44 -46.09
N ILE A 64 -22.14 30.67 -47.34
CA ILE A 64 -22.99 30.44 -48.53
C ILE A 64 -23.16 28.94 -48.82
N ILE A 65 -22.08 28.16 -48.68
CA ILE A 65 -22.09 26.69 -48.79
C ILE A 65 -23.05 26.05 -47.77
N VAL A 66 -23.03 26.51 -46.52
CA VAL A 66 -23.92 26.03 -45.46
C VAL A 66 -25.38 26.43 -45.72
N ASN A 67 -25.66 27.62 -46.26
CA ASN A 67 -27.02 27.99 -46.65
C ASN A 67 -27.58 27.09 -47.78
N ALA A 68 -26.76 26.69 -48.74
CA ALA A 68 -27.15 25.73 -49.79
C ALA A 68 -27.41 24.33 -49.21
N ALA A 69 -26.61 23.89 -48.24
CA ALA A 69 -26.82 22.62 -47.53
C ALA A 69 -28.08 22.64 -46.64
N ASP A 70 -28.33 23.74 -45.91
CA ASP A 70 -29.54 23.96 -45.10
C ASP A 70 -30.82 23.86 -45.96
N ASN A 71 -30.77 24.21 -47.25
CA ASN A 71 -31.92 24.06 -48.14
C ASN A 71 -32.31 22.59 -48.38
N LYS A 72 -31.43 21.61 -48.13
CA LYS A 72 -31.81 20.18 -48.13
C LYS A 72 -32.73 19.80 -46.96
N ILE A 73 -32.56 20.47 -45.82
CA ILE A 73 -33.41 20.28 -44.63
C ILE A 73 -34.76 20.99 -44.85
N ARG A 74 -34.74 22.17 -45.47
CA ARG A 74 -35.93 22.97 -45.81
C ARG A 74 -36.76 22.37 -46.96
N ASP A 75 -36.12 21.76 -47.96
CA ASP A 75 -36.75 21.02 -49.04
C ASP A 75 -36.00 19.70 -49.32
N PRO A 76 -36.48 18.57 -48.76
CA PRO A 76 -35.92 17.25 -49.02
C PRO A 76 -35.87 16.84 -50.51
N LYS A 77 -36.65 17.51 -51.39
CA LYS A 77 -36.66 17.25 -52.84
C LYS A 77 -35.46 17.84 -53.58
N MET A 78 -34.66 18.70 -52.95
CA MET A 78 -33.40 19.22 -53.51
C MET A 78 -32.48 18.06 -53.91
N LYS A 79 -31.91 18.09 -55.12
CA LYS A 79 -31.12 17.00 -55.72
C LYS A 79 -29.72 17.42 -56.16
N ASN A 80 -29.46 18.71 -56.34
CA ASN A 80 -28.21 19.19 -56.94
C ASN A 80 -27.70 20.46 -56.25
N ILE A 81 -26.45 20.43 -55.80
CA ILE A 81 -25.66 21.63 -55.49
C ILE A 81 -24.56 21.75 -56.55
N LYS A 82 -24.37 22.92 -57.13
CA LYS A 82 -23.25 23.22 -58.03
C LYS A 82 -22.43 24.37 -57.47
N VAL A 83 -21.11 24.22 -57.48
CA VAL A 83 -20.16 25.26 -57.06
C VAL A 83 -19.22 25.57 -58.22
N GLU A 84 -19.17 26.83 -58.60
CA GLU A 84 -18.31 27.38 -59.64
C GLU A 84 -17.23 28.23 -58.95
N ILE A 85 -15.96 27.91 -59.13
CA ILE A 85 -14.80 28.64 -58.59
C ILE A 85 -13.93 29.06 -59.77
N ASN A 86 -14.04 30.32 -60.17
CA ASN A 86 -13.22 30.93 -61.21
C ASN A 86 -12.10 31.76 -60.57
N LYS A 87 -10.88 31.22 -60.64
CA LYS A 87 -9.65 31.82 -60.08
C LYS A 87 -9.20 33.08 -60.84
N GLU A 88 -9.47 33.15 -62.14
CA GLU A 88 -9.01 34.24 -63.02
C GLU A 88 -9.87 35.50 -62.81
N ASP A 89 -11.20 35.36 -62.92
CA ASP A 89 -12.14 36.44 -62.63
C ASP A 89 -12.30 36.72 -61.14
N ASN A 90 -11.83 35.82 -60.26
CA ASN A 90 -12.04 35.84 -58.82
C ASN A 90 -13.53 35.82 -58.44
N ILE A 91 -14.32 35.07 -59.21
CA ILE A 91 -15.77 34.90 -59.02
C ILE A 91 -16.03 33.51 -58.45
N ILE A 92 -16.88 33.46 -57.43
CA ILE A 92 -17.39 32.21 -56.87
C ILE A 92 -18.91 32.22 -57.03
N SER A 93 -19.49 31.09 -57.43
CA SER A 93 -20.94 30.91 -57.46
C SER A 93 -21.35 29.60 -56.79
N VAL A 94 -22.48 29.65 -56.07
CA VAL A 94 -23.12 28.50 -55.42
C VAL A 94 -24.57 28.46 -55.86
N TYR A 95 -24.94 27.38 -56.55
CA TYR A 95 -26.30 27.07 -56.99
C TYR A 95 -26.84 25.89 -56.20
N ASN A 96 -28.10 25.94 -55.79
CA ASN A 96 -28.88 24.78 -55.38
C ASN A 96 -30.23 24.75 -56.09
N ASP A 97 -30.75 23.55 -56.40
CA ASP A 97 -32.15 23.37 -56.80
C ASP A 97 -33.07 23.23 -55.56
N GLY A 98 -34.32 22.85 -55.78
CA GLY A 98 -35.34 22.83 -54.72
C GLY A 98 -35.87 24.23 -54.39
N LYS A 99 -36.81 24.31 -53.45
CA LYS A 99 -37.58 25.53 -53.19
C LYS A 99 -36.71 26.78 -52.97
N GLY A 100 -36.93 27.81 -53.79
CA GLY A 100 -36.17 29.07 -53.75
C GLY A 100 -36.54 30.00 -52.59
N VAL A 101 -36.12 31.27 -52.68
CA VAL A 101 -36.51 32.34 -51.76
C VAL A 101 -37.79 33.03 -52.27
N PRO A 102 -38.85 33.20 -51.45
CA PRO A 102 -40.14 33.71 -51.92
C PRO A 102 -40.07 35.10 -52.55
N ILE A 103 -40.59 35.27 -53.77
CA ILE A 103 -40.54 36.54 -54.52
C ILE A 103 -41.77 37.38 -54.16
N LYS A 104 -41.82 37.80 -52.89
CA LYS A 104 -42.94 38.50 -52.26
C LYS A 104 -42.42 39.71 -51.48
N ILE A 105 -43.25 40.74 -51.32
CA ILE A 105 -42.93 41.93 -50.52
C ILE A 105 -43.23 41.64 -49.05
N HIS A 106 -42.31 41.98 -48.16
CA HIS A 106 -42.48 41.80 -46.72
C HIS A 106 -43.47 42.82 -46.16
N SER A 107 -44.45 42.37 -45.37
CA SER A 107 -45.58 43.20 -44.93
C SER A 107 -45.19 44.33 -43.98
N GLN A 108 -44.13 44.14 -43.19
CA GLN A 108 -43.56 45.15 -42.30
C GLN A 108 -42.51 45.98 -43.05
N GLU A 109 -41.31 45.44 -43.28
CA GLU A 109 -40.16 46.09 -43.95
C GLU A 109 -40.36 46.65 -45.37
N LYS A 110 -41.48 46.40 -46.04
CA LYS A 110 -41.88 46.91 -47.39
C LYS A 110 -40.96 46.59 -48.58
N VAL A 111 -39.81 45.95 -48.36
CA VAL A 111 -38.90 45.44 -49.41
C VAL A 111 -39.25 44.01 -49.82
N TYR A 112 -38.66 43.52 -50.91
CA TYR A 112 -38.75 42.10 -51.30
C TYR A 112 -38.01 41.20 -50.32
N VAL A 113 -38.52 39.98 -50.06
CA VAL A 113 -37.89 39.04 -49.12
C VAL A 113 -36.43 38.68 -49.46
N PRO A 114 -36.02 38.45 -50.73
CA PRO A 114 -34.61 38.31 -51.08
C PRO A 114 -33.76 39.54 -50.70
N GLU A 115 -34.23 40.74 -51.01
CA GLU A 115 -33.55 42.00 -50.65
C GLU A 115 -33.36 42.14 -49.14
N LEU A 116 -34.39 41.77 -48.37
CA LEU A 116 -34.35 41.75 -46.90
C LEU A 116 -33.29 40.77 -46.38
N ILE A 117 -33.32 39.51 -46.81
CA ILE A 117 -32.47 38.45 -46.22
C ILE A 117 -31.03 38.43 -46.73
N PHE A 118 -30.71 39.14 -47.82
CA PHE A 118 -29.36 39.27 -48.38
C PHE A 118 -28.77 40.68 -48.30
N GLY A 119 -29.59 41.73 -48.20
CA GLY A 119 -29.18 43.14 -48.16
C GLY A 119 -29.29 43.83 -46.81
N GLN A 120 -30.00 43.26 -45.82
CA GLN A 120 -30.15 43.84 -44.48
C GLN A 120 -29.59 42.93 -43.38
N LEU A 121 -28.82 43.51 -42.46
CA LEU A 121 -28.29 42.82 -41.27
C LEU A 121 -29.43 42.41 -40.31
N LEU A 122 -29.16 41.45 -39.44
CA LEU A 122 -30.12 40.95 -38.43
C LEU A 122 -31.43 40.38 -39.01
N THR A 123 -31.33 39.68 -40.15
CA THR A 123 -32.46 39.00 -40.79
C THR A 123 -32.21 37.48 -40.89
N SER A 124 -33.16 36.68 -40.39
CA SER A 124 -33.06 35.22 -40.27
C SER A 124 -34.46 34.58 -40.20
N SER A 125 -34.63 33.37 -40.74
CA SER A 125 -35.80 32.50 -40.48
C SER A 125 -35.71 31.77 -39.12
N ASN A 126 -34.57 31.89 -38.44
CA ASN A 126 -34.16 31.02 -37.35
C ASN A 126 -34.01 31.79 -36.03
N TYR A 127 -34.85 32.82 -35.82
CA TYR A 127 -34.90 33.60 -34.57
C TYR A 127 -35.85 33.04 -33.50
N ASP A 128 -36.85 32.21 -33.86
CA ASP A 128 -37.63 31.48 -32.85
C ASP A 128 -36.89 30.22 -32.39
N ASP A 129 -36.16 30.33 -31.29
CA ASP A 129 -35.41 29.26 -30.62
C ASP A 129 -36.33 28.24 -29.87
N LYS A 130 -37.65 28.46 -29.84
CA LYS A 130 -38.62 27.43 -29.41
C LYS A 130 -38.71 26.30 -30.43
N GLU A 131 -38.65 26.65 -31.72
CA GLU A 131 -38.58 25.67 -32.80
C GLU A 131 -37.20 24.98 -32.79
N LYS A 132 -37.19 23.65 -32.90
CA LYS A 132 -35.96 22.85 -32.88
C LYS A 132 -35.45 22.61 -34.29
N LYS A 133 -34.43 23.38 -34.64
CA LYS A 133 -33.86 23.49 -35.99
C LYS A 133 -32.46 22.87 -36.03
N VAL A 134 -32.27 21.98 -36.99
CA VAL A 134 -30.98 21.32 -37.30
C VAL A 134 -30.26 21.99 -38.47
N THR A 135 -30.39 23.31 -38.59
CA THR A 135 -29.74 24.16 -39.60
C THR A 135 -28.43 24.76 -39.09
N GLY A 136 -27.51 25.11 -40.00
CA GLY A 136 -26.27 25.82 -39.69
C GLY A 136 -26.41 27.35 -39.63
N GLY A 137 -27.48 27.90 -40.23
CA GLY A 137 -27.91 29.28 -40.02
C GLY A 137 -28.58 29.50 -38.66
N ARG A 138 -28.15 30.50 -37.89
CA ARG A 138 -28.80 30.94 -36.63
C ARG A 138 -28.87 32.47 -36.55
N ASN A 139 -27.71 33.10 -36.35
CA ASN A 139 -27.56 34.50 -35.92
C ASN A 139 -28.03 35.57 -36.93
N GLY A 140 -28.40 35.20 -38.16
CA GLY A 140 -28.89 36.12 -39.20
C GLY A 140 -27.84 36.95 -39.94
N TYR A 141 -26.55 36.65 -39.76
CA TYR A 141 -25.44 37.38 -40.40
C TYR A 141 -24.93 36.75 -41.72
N GLY A 142 -24.78 35.43 -41.79
CA GLY A 142 -23.93 34.72 -42.76
C GLY A 142 -23.90 35.27 -44.19
N ALA A 143 -25.02 35.23 -44.92
CA ALA A 143 -25.05 35.70 -46.31
C ALA A 143 -24.84 37.22 -46.47
N LYS A 144 -25.20 38.04 -45.47
CA LYS A 144 -24.87 39.48 -45.46
C LYS A 144 -23.38 39.69 -45.27
N LEU A 145 -22.69 38.90 -44.47
CA LEU A 145 -21.23 39.00 -44.33
C LEU A 145 -20.54 38.71 -45.67
N CYS A 146 -21.01 37.73 -46.43
CA CYS A 146 -20.53 37.49 -47.78
C CYS A 146 -20.74 38.71 -48.70
N ASN A 147 -21.92 39.33 -48.68
CA ASN A 147 -22.23 40.56 -49.43
C ASN A 147 -21.33 41.75 -48.98
N ILE A 148 -21.19 41.97 -47.68
CA ILE A 148 -20.37 43.03 -47.07
C ILE A 148 -18.88 42.87 -47.40
N PHE A 149 -18.35 41.65 -47.49
CA PHE A 149 -16.96 41.41 -47.89
C PHE A 149 -16.78 41.14 -49.39
N SER A 150 -17.80 41.41 -50.20
CA SER A 150 -17.72 41.37 -51.66
C SER A 150 -17.60 42.76 -52.29
N SER A 151 -17.08 42.78 -53.52
CA SER A 151 -17.11 43.95 -54.42
C SER A 151 -18.40 43.97 -55.24
N GLU A 152 -18.87 42.79 -55.65
CA GLU A 152 -20.17 42.52 -56.27
C GLU A 152 -20.76 41.23 -55.68
N PHE A 153 -22.06 41.24 -55.39
CA PHE A 153 -22.81 40.10 -54.85
C PHE A 153 -24.17 40.03 -55.55
N VAL A 154 -24.48 38.90 -56.17
CA VAL A 154 -25.64 38.70 -57.03
C VAL A 154 -26.52 37.59 -56.45
N VAL A 155 -27.79 37.93 -56.23
CA VAL A 155 -28.83 36.99 -55.81
C VAL A 155 -29.70 36.68 -57.03
N GLU A 156 -29.76 35.41 -57.43
CA GLU A 156 -30.73 34.90 -58.40
C GLU A 156 -31.57 33.80 -57.76
N THR A 157 -32.90 33.91 -57.84
CA THR A 157 -33.83 32.94 -57.25
C THR A 157 -35.09 32.86 -58.09
N SER A 158 -35.74 31.70 -58.08
CA SER A 158 -37.11 31.53 -58.58
C SER A 158 -38.09 31.23 -57.43
N ASP A 159 -39.37 31.50 -57.68
CA ASP A 159 -40.49 31.14 -56.82
C ASP A 159 -41.66 30.68 -57.69
N GLN A 160 -41.83 29.36 -57.79
CA GLN A 160 -42.86 28.72 -58.60
C GLN A 160 -44.28 29.03 -58.11
N GLU A 161 -44.48 29.42 -56.84
CA GLU A 161 -45.80 29.82 -56.32
C GLU A 161 -46.32 31.09 -56.99
N VAL A 162 -45.42 31.96 -57.46
CA VAL A 162 -45.76 33.22 -58.14
C VAL A 162 -45.31 33.27 -59.62
N GLY A 163 -44.68 32.20 -60.11
CA GLY A 163 -44.26 32.04 -61.50
C GLY A 163 -43.19 33.05 -61.95
N LYS A 164 -42.24 33.39 -61.08
CA LYS A 164 -41.23 34.44 -61.32
C LYS A 164 -39.80 33.98 -61.06
N ILE A 165 -38.87 34.67 -61.72
CA ILE A 165 -37.45 34.73 -61.39
C ILE A 165 -37.13 36.16 -60.94
N TYR A 166 -36.24 36.27 -59.96
CA TYR A 166 -35.77 37.50 -59.34
C TYR A 166 -34.24 37.53 -59.44
N LYS A 167 -33.67 38.64 -59.90
CA LYS A 167 -32.24 38.92 -59.90
C LYS A 167 -31.97 40.28 -59.26
N GLN A 168 -31.08 40.33 -58.27
CA GLN A 168 -30.62 41.58 -57.66
C GLN A 168 -29.10 41.59 -57.54
N VAL A 169 -28.49 42.74 -57.79
CA VAL A 169 -27.03 42.96 -57.69
C VAL A 169 -26.76 43.99 -56.60
N PHE A 170 -25.92 43.62 -55.65
CA PHE A 170 -25.34 44.49 -54.64
C PHE A 170 -23.89 44.78 -55.00
N LYS A 171 -23.40 45.99 -54.73
CA LYS A 171 -22.02 46.42 -55.00
C LYS A 171 -21.41 47.16 -53.81
N ASN A 172 -20.09 47.28 -53.83
CA ASN A 172 -19.29 48.08 -52.90
C ASN A 172 -19.59 47.73 -51.43
N ASN A 173 -19.32 46.48 -51.02
CA ASN A 173 -19.46 46.05 -49.62
C ASN A 173 -20.89 46.24 -49.06
N MET A 174 -21.91 45.85 -49.85
CA MET A 174 -23.34 46.01 -49.54
C MET A 174 -23.82 47.48 -49.41
N THR A 175 -23.02 48.49 -49.76
CA THR A 175 -23.44 49.90 -49.68
C THR A 175 -24.31 50.35 -50.86
N VAL A 176 -24.27 49.63 -51.99
CA VAL A 176 -25.06 49.93 -53.19
C VAL A 176 -26.00 48.77 -53.50
N THR A 177 -27.30 48.97 -53.30
CA THR A 177 -28.37 48.01 -53.65
C THR A 177 -28.94 48.35 -55.01
N GLY A 178 -28.77 47.47 -56.00
CA GLY A 178 -29.42 47.59 -57.31
C GLY A 178 -30.92 47.31 -57.24
N LYS A 179 -31.69 47.89 -58.15
CA LYS A 179 -33.12 47.55 -58.30
C LYS A 179 -33.26 46.09 -58.75
N PRO A 180 -34.21 45.30 -58.21
CA PRO A 180 -34.40 43.92 -58.61
C PRO A 180 -35.03 43.80 -59.99
N GLU A 181 -34.40 43.00 -60.86
CA GLU A 181 -35.01 42.53 -62.10
C GLU A 181 -35.95 41.35 -61.79
N ILE A 182 -37.23 41.50 -62.12
CA ILE A 182 -38.24 40.46 -61.91
C ILE A 182 -38.87 40.10 -63.26
N LYS A 183 -38.82 38.82 -63.64
CA LYS A 183 -39.25 38.30 -64.95
C LYS A 183 -40.11 37.05 -64.75
N THR A 184 -40.98 36.72 -65.71
CA THR A 184 -41.81 35.50 -65.66
C THR A 184 -40.94 34.25 -65.82
N TYR A 185 -41.18 33.22 -65.01
CA TYR A 185 -40.40 31.97 -65.02
C TYR A 185 -41.30 30.76 -64.72
N LYS A 186 -41.17 29.69 -65.51
CA LYS A 186 -42.02 28.48 -65.44
C LYS A 186 -41.23 27.17 -65.35
N LYS A 187 -39.92 27.24 -65.06
CA LYS A 187 -39.07 26.06 -64.82
C LYS A 187 -38.97 25.80 -63.30
N SER A 188 -38.29 24.72 -62.92
CA SER A 188 -38.07 24.32 -61.52
C SER A 188 -37.42 25.42 -60.67
N ASP A 189 -37.77 25.46 -59.39
CA ASP A 189 -37.17 26.38 -58.43
C ASP A 189 -35.66 26.12 -58.20
N PHE A 190 -34.95 27.20 -57.95
CA PHE A 190 -33.53 27.23 -57.58
C PHE A 190 -33.17 28.53 -56.83
N THR A 191 -32.00 28.51 -56.18
CA THR A 191 -31.27 29.70 -55.72
C THR A 191 -29.83 29.63 -56.26
N LYS A 192 -29.32 30.73 -56.82
CA LYS A 192 -27.91 30.91 -57.21
C LYS A 192 -27.37 32.19 -56.59
N ILE A 193 -26.32 32.07 -55.78
CA ILE A 193 -25.58 33.19 -55.20
C ILE A 193 -24.23 33.28 -55.89
N THR A 194 -23.95 34.41 -56.55
CA THR A 194 -22.66 34.65 -57.22
C THR A 194 -21.98 35.85 -56.57
N PHE A 195 -20.71 35.74 -56.19
CA PHE A 195 -20.01 36.81 -55.49
C PHE A 195 -18.55 36.94 -55.93
N LYS A 196 -18.06 38.18 -55.94
CA LYS A 196 -16.67 38.54 -56.23
C LYS A 196 -16.05 39.16 -54.97
N PRO A 197 -15.31 38.39 -54.15
CA PRO A 197 -14.74 38.87 -52.89
C PRO A 197 -13.95 40.17 -53.07
N ASN A 198 -14.04 41.07 -52.10
CA ASN A 198 -13.24 42.29 -52.07
C ASN A 198 -11.84 41.94 -51.55
N LEU A 199 -11.02 41.32 -52.40
CA LEU A 199 -9.70 40.76 -52.04
C LEU A 199 -8.75 41.80 -51.43
N VAL A 200 -8.91 43.09 -51.75
CA VAL A 200 -8.16 44.19 -51.12
C VAL A 200 -8.38 44.25 -49.60
N ARG A 201 -9.58 43.90 -49.11
CA ARG A 201 -9.88 43.80 -47.66
C ARG A 201 -9.32 42.54 -46.99
N PHE A 202 -8.79 41.61 -47.77
CA PHE A 202 -8.16 40.36 -47.32
C PHE A 202 -6.64 40.36 -47.60
N GLY A 203 -6.04 41.50 -47.97
CA GLY A 203 -4.62 41.60 -48.33
C GLY A 203 -4.24 40.85 -49.62
N MET A 204 -5.20 40.46 -50.45
CA MET A 204 -5.02 39.58 -51.62
C MET A 204 -5.22 40.34 -52.94
N LYS A 205 -4.57 39.86 -54.00
CA LYS A 205 -4.76 40.33 -55.39
C LYS A 205 -5.63 39.39 -56.22
N ASN A 206 -5.47 38.09 -55.99
CA ASN A 206 -6.18 36.99 -56.62
C ASN A 206 -6.45 35.89 -55.58
N LEU A 207 -7.36 34.97 -55.89
CA LEU A 207 -7.46 33.69 -55.20
C LEU A 207 -6.19 32.87 -55.46
N ASP A 208 -5.51 32.46 -54.39
CA ASP A 208 -4.32 31.61 -54.46
C ASP A 208 -4.67 30.12 -54.37
N ASP A 209 -3.70 29.25 -54.66
CA ASP A 209 -3.94 27.81 -54.75
C ASP A 209 -4.22 27.17 -53.38
N ASP A 210 -3.73 27.76 -52.28
CA ASP A 210 -4.01 27.29 -50.93
C ASP A 210 -5.47 27.55 -50.52
N ILE A 211 -6.02 28.77 -50.76
CA ILE A 211 -7.45 29.02 -50.50
C ILE A 211 -8.34 28.22 -51.47
N VAL A 212 -7.94 28.06 -52.74
CA VAL A 212 -8.71 27.29 -53.72
C VAL A 212 -8.75 25.81 -53.36
N SER A 213 -7.65 25.19 -52.94
CA SER A 213 -7.63 23.79 -52.48
C SER A 213 -8.46 23.57 -51.19
N LEU A 214 -8.52 24.56 -50.31
CA LEU A 214 -9.42 24.55 -49.14
C LEU A 214 -10.90 24.70 -49.55
N PHE A 215 -11.22 25.59 -50.51
CA PHE A 215 -12.57 25.71 -51.07
C PHE A 215 -13.00 24.40 -51.75
N LYS A 216 -12.16 23.82 -52.62
CA LYS A 216 -12.44 22.52 -53.28
C LYS A 216 -12.73 21.45 -52.24
N LYS A 217 -11.86 21.27 -51.25
CA LYS A 217 -12.07 20.34 -50.12
C LYS A 217 -13.45 20.55 -49.48
N ARG A 218 -13.84 21.80 -49.22
CA ARG A 218 -15.12 22.13 -48.61
C ARG A 218 -16.34 21.87 -49.52
N VAL A 219 -16.18 21.79 -50.84
CA VAL A 219 -17.20 21.26 -51.76
C VAL A 219 -17.24 19.73 -51.72
N TYR A 220 -16.08 19.06 -51.63
CA TYR A 220 -16.03 17.61 -51.42
C TYR A 220 -16.71 17.19 -50.10
N ASP A 221 -16.59 17.97 -49.02
CA ASP A 221 -17.34 17.75 -47.76
C ASP A 221 -18.84 17.55 -48.00
N LEU A 222 -19.46 18.43 -48.80
CA LEU A 222 -20.90 18.38 -49.08
C LEU A 222 -21.32 17.02 -49.64
N SER A 223 -20.51 16.44 -50.55
CA SER A 223 -20.81 15.16 -51.19
C SER A 223 -20.74 13.97 -50.22
N GLY A 224 -19.96 14.09 -49.15
CA GLY A 224 -19.91 13.11 -48.06
C GLY A 224 -21.02 13.29 -47.02
N ILE A 225 -21.36 14.53 -46.66
CA ILE A 225 -22.23 14.82 -45.50
C ILE A 225 -23.70 15.08 -45.83
N VAL A 226 -24.01 15.60 -47.03
CA VAL A 226 -25.39 15.97 -47.43
C VAL A 226 -26.06 14.79 -48.13
N LYS A 227 -26.84 14.02 -47.36
CA LYS A 227 -27.51 12.80 -47.82
C LYS A 227 -28.43 13.07 -49.02
N ASN A 228 -28.35 12.22 -50.04
CA ASN A 228 -29.21 12.24 -51.24
C ASN A 228 -29.15 13.56 -52.05
N VAL A 229 -27.95 14.09 -52.29
CA VAL A 229 -27.66 15.25 -53.16
C VAL A 229 -26.47 14.94 -54.07
N ASN A 230 -26.54 15.34 -55.34
CA ASN A 230 -25.41 15.35 -56.26
C ASN A 230 -24.67 16.67 -56.10
N VAL A 231 -23.35 16.63 -55.90
CA VAL A 231 -22.52 17.83 -55.81
C VAL A 231 -21.64 17.95 -57.05
N TYR A 232 -21.58 19.14 -57.63
CA TYR A 232 -20.76 19.47 -58.80
C TYR A 232 -19.78 20.60 -58.45
N LEU A 233 -18.57 20.49 -58.98
CA LEU A 233 -17.50 21.47 -58.86
C LEU A 233 -17.01 21.81 -60.27
N ASN A 234 -17.13 23.07 -60.69
CA ASN A 234 -16.80 23.54 -62.05
C ASN A 234 -17.43 22.63 -63.13
N GLU A 235 -18.74 22.45 -63.04
CA GLU A 235 -19.61 21.55 -63.84
C GLU A 235 -19.33 20.04 -63.74
N GLN A 236 -18.15 19.61 -63.30
CA GLN A 236 -17.82 18.20 -63.07
C GLN A 236 -18.56 17.66 -61.85
N LYS A 237 -19.07 16.42 -61.93
CA LYS A 237 -19.74 15.75 -60.81
C LYS A 237 -18.71 15.09 -59.89
N ILE A 238 -18.84 15.27 -58.58
CA ILE A 238 -18.02 14.56 -57.59
C ILE A 238 -18.57 13.12 -57.43
N GLU A 239 -17.72 12.11 -57.62
CA GLU A 239 -18.11 10.68 -57.64
C GLU A 239 -18.28 10.03 -56.25
N ILE A 240 -18.62 10.82 -55.23
CA ILE A 240 -18.83 10.34 -53.86
C ILE A 240 -20.32 10.03 -53.64
N LYS A 241 -20.59 8.84 -53.10
CA LYS A 241 -21.96 8.31 -52.93
C LYS A 241 -22.50 8.43 -51.51
N ASN A 242 -21.62 8.57 -50.52
CA ASN A 242 -21.94 8.52 -49.09
C ASN A 242 -20.73 8.96 -48.23
N PHE A 243 -20.94 9.09 -46.92
CA PHE A 243 -19.90 9.50 -45.96
C PHE A 243 -18.70 8.54 -45.91
N LYS A 244 -18.89 7.22 -46.06
CA LYS A 244 -17.79 6.24 -46.04
C LYS A 244 -16.83 6.42 -47.22
N ASP A 245 -17.35 6.71 -48.40
CA ASP A 245 -16.54 6.96 -49.59
C ASP A 245 -15.78 8.29 -49.48
N TYR A 246 -16.37 9.31 -48.85
CA TYR A 246 -15.67 10.55 -48.47
C TYR A 246 -14.55 10.30 -47.45
N VAL A 247 -14.78 9.45 -46.43
CA VAL A 247 -13.77 9.10 -45.41
C VAL A 247 -12.53 8.44 -46.03
N LYS A 248 -12.69 7.62 -47.08
CA LYS A 248 -11.54 7.00 -47.79
C LYS A 248 -10.58 8.01 -48.42
N LEU A 249 -11.03 9.23 -48.76
CA LEU A 249 -10.15 10.26 -49.36
C LEU A 249 -9.01 10.68 -48.43
N TYR A 250 -9.17 10.49 -47.12
CA TYR A 250 -8.19 10.84 -46.10
C TYR A 250 -7.08 9.79 -45.90
N LEU A 251 -7.18 8.64 -46.57
CA LEU A 251 -6.54 7.40 -46.13
C LEU A 251 -5.80 6.68 -47.27
N PRO A 252 -4.80 5.82 -46.94
CA PRO A 252 -4.26 4.85 -47.88
C PRO A 252 -5.32 3.78 -48.20
N GLU A 253 -5.12 3.04 -49.30
CA GLU A 253 -6.18 2.20 -49.90
C GLU A 253 -6.47 0.91 -49.11
N ASP A 254 -5.52 0.49 -48.28
CA ASP A 254 -5.56 -0.64 -47.36
C ASP A 254 -6.14 -0.28 -45.97
N ALA A 255 -6.40 0.99 -45.69
CA ALA A 255 -6.85 1.45 -44.37
C ALA A 255 -8.21 0.84 -43.98
N VAL A 256 -8.24 0.11 -42.86
CA VAL A 256 -9.48 -0.43 -42.32
C VAL A 256 -10.34 0.69 -41.72
N VAL A 257 -11.53 0.88 -42.28
CA VAL A 257 -12.54 1.86 -41.82
C VAL A 257 -13.80 1.14 -41.35
N VAL A 258 -14.10 1.26 -40.05
CA VAL A 258 -15.41 0.91 -39.49
C VAL A 258 -16.31 2.12 -39.65
N HIS A 259 -17.42 1.99 -40.38
CA HIS A 259 -18.41 3.04 -40.63
C HIS A 259 -19.80 2.53 -40.28
N GLU A 260 -20.62 3.39 -39.67
CA GLU A 260 -21.98 3.04 -39.26
C GLU A 260 -22.88 4.28 -39.12
N ILE A 261 -24.12 4.16 -39.57
CA ILE A 261 -25.18 5.13 -39.29
C ILE A 261 -25.84 4.69 -37.97
N ILE A 262 -25.59 5.43 -36.90
CA ILE A 262 -26.05 5.08 -35.54
C ILE A 262 -27.55 5.37 -35.41
N ASN A 263 -28.01 6.49 -35.96
CA ASN A 263 -29.41 6.86 -36.12
C ASN A 263 -29.53 7.96 -37.19
N GLU A 264 -30.75 8.48 -37.43
CA GLU A 264 -31.01 9.52 -38.44
C GLU A 264 -30.10 10.76 -38.30
N ARG A 265 -29.73 11.11 -37.06
CA ARG A 265 -28.98 12.32 -36.69
C ARG A 265 -27.50 12.08 -36.41
N TRP A 266 -27.00 10.83 -36.42
CA TRP A 266 -25.61 10.50 -36.10
C TRP A 266 -25.05 9.42 -37.02
N GLU A 267 -23.96 9.74 -37.71
CA GLU A 267 -23.22 8.83 -38.58
C GLU A 267 -21.72 8.95 -38.29
N LEU A 268 -21.07 7.81 -38.09
CA LEU A 268 -19.69 7.72 -37.61
C LEU A 268 -18.81 6.93 -38.57
N ALA A 269 -17.53 7.25 -38.61
CA ALA A 269 -16.49 6.30 -38.99
C ALA A 269 -15.26 6.38 -38.07
N PHE A 270 -14.56 5.27 -37.95
CA PHE A 270 -13.37 5.07 -37.12
C PHE A 270 -12.27 4.40 -37.94
N THR A 271 -11.03 4.89 -37.78
CA THR A 271 -9.81 4.14 -38.11
C THR A 271 -8.72 4.41 -37.06
N THR A 272 -7.62 3.67 -37.09
CA THR A 272 -6.51 3.86 -36.14
C THR A 272 -5.64 5.04 -36.55
N SER A 273 -5.36 5.96 -35.63
CA SER A 273 -4.27 6.93 -35.79
C SER A 273 -2.96 6.37 -35.22
N GLU A 274 -1.83 6.80 -35.75
CA GLU A 274 -0.49 6.29 -35.40
C GLU A 274 0.15 7.04 -34.22
N GLU A 275 0.05 8.37 -34.18
CA GLU A 275 0.77 9.22 -33.20
C GLU A 275 -0.15 10.02 -32.27
N GLN A 276 -1.26 10.56 -32.77
CA GLN A 276 -2.09 11.53 -32.07
C GLN A 276 -3.58 11.43 -32.42
N PHE A 277 -4.43 11.90 -31.51
CA PHE A 277 -5.88 11.94 -31.73
C PHE A 277 -6.23 12.82 -32.93
N GLN A 278 -6.91 12.26 -33.92
CA GLN A 278 -7.36 12.96 -35.12
C GLN A 278 -8.88 12.95 -35.21
N GLN A 279 -9.46 14.04 -35.72
CA GLN A 279 -10.91 14.18 -35.85
C GLN A 279 -11.29 15.00 -37.09
N VAL A 280 -12.36 14.59 -37.77
CA VAL A 280 -13.04 15.36 -38.82
C VAL A 280 -14.54 15.28 -38.53
N SER A 281 -15.12 16.36 -38.01
CA SER A 281 -16.52 16.37 -37.57
C SER A 281 -17.35 17.48 -38.20
N PHE A 282 -18.64 17.21 -38.34
CA PHE A 282 -19.63 18.10 -38.90
C PHE A 282 -20.87 18.19 -37.99
N VAL A 283 -21.40 19.40 -37.84
CA VAL A 283 -22.64 19.69 -37.11
C VAL A 283 -23.53 20.54 -38.01
N ASN A 284 -24.71 20.02 -38.39
CA ASN A 284 -25.64 20.72 -39.29
C ASN A 284 -24.93 21.21 -40.57
N SER A 285 -24.16 20.31 -41.21
CA SER A 285 -23.24 20.57 -42.34
C SER A 285 -22.06 21.53 -42.11
N ILE A 286 -21.95 22.20 -40.96
CA ILE A 286 -20.81 23.06 -40.59
C ILE A 286 -19.59 22.18 -40.24
N SER A 287 -18.41 22.51 -40.77
CA SER A 287 -17.15 21.83 -40.46
C SER A 287 -16.57 22.26 -39.10
N THR A 288 -16.74 21.45 -38.06
CA THR A 288 -16.15 21.68 -36.73
C THR A 288 -14.69 21.21 -36.67
N SER A 289 -13.79 21.99 -37.27
CA SER A 289 -12.34 21.71 -37.39
C SER A 289 -11.63 21.51 -36.03
N LYS A 290 -12.07 22.22 -34.99
CA LYS A 290 -11.55 22.12 -33.61
C LYS A 290 -12.34 21.13 -32.74
N GLY A 291 -13.40 20.53 -33.29
CA GLY A 291 -14.20 19.50 -32.64
C GLY A 291 -15.21 20.07 -31.65
N GLY A 292 -15.21 19.60 -30.40
CA GLY A 292 -16.07 20.11 -29.33
C GLY A 292 -16.78 19.02 -28.54
N SER A 293 -17.92 19.38 -27.94
CA SER A 293 -18.70 18.51 -27.05
C SER A 293 -19.25 17.25 -27.73
N HIS A 294 -19.61 17.31 -29.01
CA HIS A 294 -20.06 16.15 -29.79
C HIS A 294 -18.94 15.15 -30.03
N VAL A 295 -17.72 15.63 -30.31
CA VAL A 295 -16.53 14.76 -30.47
C VAL A 295 -16.19 14.08 -29.15
N ASN A 296 -16.17 14.83 -28.04
CA ASN A 296 -15.86 14.25 -26.72
C ASN A 296 -16.92 13.23 -26.28
N HIS A 297 -18.21 13.48 -26.52
CA HIS A 297 -19.31 12.53 -26.23
C HIS A 297 -19.13 11.17 -26.94
N VAL A 298 -18.54 11.13 -28.13
CA VAL A 298 -18.25 9.87 -28.85
C VAL A 298 -16.94 9.24 -28.33
N VAL A 299 -15.89 10.04 -28.12
CA VAL A 299 -14.60 9.56 -27.59
C VAL A 299 -14.74 8.91 -26.21
N GLU A 300 -15.52 9.50 -25.31
CA GLU A 300 -15.74 8.99 -23.95
C GLU A 300 -16.40 7.61 -23.99
N GLN A 301 -17.45 7.44 -24.80
CA GLN A 301 -18.15 6.16 -24.97
C GLN A 301 -17.29 5.07 -25.64
N LEU A 302 -16.34 5.44 -26.51
CA LEU A 302 -15.39 4.49 -27.12
C LEU A 302 -14.27 4.08 -26.15
N THR A 303 -13.89 4.94 -25.21
CA THR A 303 -12.65 4.77 -24.43
C THR A 303 -12.74 3.62 -23.43
N ASP A 304 -13.76 3.59 -22.58
CA ASP A 304 -13.85 2.57 -21.52
C ASP A 304 -14.01 1.13 -22.04
N PRO A 305 -14.83 0.84 -23.08
CA PRO A 305 -14.90 -0.50 -23.68
C PRO A 305 -13.56 -0.99 -24.28
N ILE A 306 -12.77 -0.09 -24.87
CA ILE A 306 -11.43 -0.45 -25.38
C ILE A 306 -10.46 -0.73 -24.21
N ILE A 307 -10.54 0.03 -23.10
CA ILE A 307 -9.81 -0.27 -21.87
C ILE A 307 -10.22 -1.64 -21.30
N GLU A 308 -11.49 -2.02 -21.35
CA GLU A 308 -11.92 -3.36 -20.97
C GLU A 308 -11.38 -4.47 -21.89
N ALA A 309 -11.36 -4.25 -23.21
CA ALA A 309 -10.77 -5.20 -24.14
C ALA A 309 -9.26 -5.42 -23.88
N LEU A 310 -8.53 -4.35 -23.55
CA LEU A 310 -7.12 -4.40 -23.15
C LEU A 310 -6.93 -5.17 -21.81
N LYS A 311 -7.77 -4.90 -20.80
CA LYS A 311 -7.79 -5.65 -19.53
C LYS A 311 -8.06 -7.15 -19.76
N LYS A 312 -8.99 -7.50 -20.66
CA LYS A 312 -9.29 -8.89 -21.05
C LYS A 312 -8.09 -9.58 -21.71
N LYS A 313 -7.25 -8.85 -22.46
CA LYS A 313 -5.94 -9.32 -22.95
C LYS A 313 -4.80 -9.29 -21.90
N LYS A 314 -5.12 -9.18 -20.60
CA LYS A 314 -4.21 -9.11 -19.45
C LYS A 314 -3.34 -7.83 -19.39
N ILE A 315 -3.70 -6.76 -20.10
CA ILE A 315 -2.94 -5.51 -20.14
C ILE A 315 -3.60 -4.49 -19.20
N SER A 316 -2.89 -4.17 -18.12
CA SER A 316 -3.32 -3.23 -17.08
C SER A 316 -2.69 -1.84 -17.28
N ASN A 317 -3.00 -0.89 -16.39
CA ASN A 317 -2.40 0.45 -16.30
C ASN A 317 -2.59 1.40 -17.51
N VAL A 318 -3.33 1.00 -18.56
CA VAL A 318 -3.67 1.86 -19.70
C VAL A 318 -4.50 3.07 -19.25
N LYS A 319 -4.08 4.28 -19.61
CA LYS A 319 -4.78 5.54 -19.29
C LYS A 319 -5.68 6.00 -20.45
N PRO A 320 -6.84 6.64 -20.18
CA PRO A 320 -7.76 7.13 -21.21
C PRO A 320 -7.11 7.94 -22.36
N PHE A 321 -6.14 8.80 -22.06
CA PHE A 321 -5.47 9.59 -23.10
C PHE A 321 -4.69 8.73 -24.11
N GLN A 322 -4.15 7.57 -23.69
CA GLN A 322 -3.41 6.64 -24.56
C GLN A 322 -4.34 5.90 -25.53
N VAL A 323 -5.61 5.75 -25.15
CA VAL A 323 -6.65 5.19 -26.01
C VAL A 323 -7.13 6.26 -26.98
N LYS A 324 -7.38 7.49 -26.49
CA LYS A 324 -7.74 8.64 -27.33
C LYS A 324 -6.68 8.94 -28.39
N SER A 325 -5.38 8.88 -28.06
CA SER A 325 -4.30 9.17 -29.03
C SER A 325 -4.25 8.21 -30.23
N SER A 326 -4.82 7.01 -30.13
CA SER A 326 -4.82 6.01 -31.21
C SER A 326 -6.09 6.04 -32.08
N MET A 327 -6.98 7.02 -31.90
CA MET A 327 -8.22 7.16 -32.68
C MET A 327 -8.10 8.22 -33.79
N PHE A 328 -8.59 7.90 -34.98
CA PHE A 328 -9.02 8.86 -35.98
C PHE A 328 -10.55 8.73 -36.15
N LEU A 329 -11.29 9.77 -35.73
CA LEU A 329 -12.76 9.80 -35.77
C LEU A 329 -13.31 10.70 -36.88
N PHE A 330 -14.33 10.20 -37.57
CA PHE A 330 -15.14 10.96 -38.51
C PHE A 330 -16.58 10.99 -38.00
N ILE A 331 -17.20 12.17 -37.92
CA ILE A 331 -18.52 12.36 -37.31
C ILE A 331 -19.38 13.28 -38.18
N ASN A 332 -20.56 12.84 -38.59
CA ASN A 332 -21.59 13.68 -39.19
C ASN A 332 -22.81 13.71 -38.26
N SER A 333 -23.21 14.89 -37.78
CA SER A 333 -24.28 15.01 -36.77
C SER A 333 -25.29 16.14 -37.03
N LEU A 334 -26.54 15.93 -36.56
CA LEU A 334 -27.64 16.88 -36.62
C LEU A 334 -28.12 17.25 -35.19
N ILE A 335 -27.76 18.45 -34.78
CA ILE A 335 -27.87 18.97 -33.41
C ILE A 335 -28.92 20.09 -33.37
N ASP A 336 -29.80 20.05 -32.39
CA ASP A 336 -30.79 21.12 -32.18
C ASP A 336 -30.12 22.44 -31.75
N ASN A 337 -30.40 23.51 -32.49
CA ASN A 337 -30.06 24.90 -32.17
C ASN A 337 -28.61 25.03 -31.64
N PRO A 338 -27.58 24.65 -32.43
CA PRO A 338 -26.21 24.46 -31.96
C PRO A 338 -25.58 25.78 -31.47
N ALA A 339 -24.69 25.65 -30.49
CA ALA A 339 -23.90 26.75 -29.92
C ALA A 339 -22.41 26.42 -30.04
N PHE A 340 -21.64 27.42 -30.46
CA PHE A 340 -20.20 27.32 -30.74
C PHE A 340 -19.43 28.31 -29.85
N ASP A 341 -18.09 28.26 -29.88
CA ASP A 341 -17.25 29.23 -29.15
C ASP A 341 -17.18 30.61 -29.82
N SER A 342 -17.44 30.67 -31.13
CA SER A 342 -17.15 31.80 -32.00
C SER A 342 -18.00 31.78 -33.27
N GLN A 343 -18.05 32.90 -33.99
CA GLN A 343 -18.82 33.02 -35.24
C GLN A 343 -18.18 32.27 -36.44
N THR A 344 -16.93 31.80 -36.33
CA THR A 344 -16.36 30.86 -37.32
C THR A 344 -17.02 29.47 -37.24
N LYS A 345 -17.58 29.11 -36.06
CA LYS A 345 -18.30 27.85 -35.76
C LYS A 345 -17.43 26.59 -35.77
N GLU A 346 -16.14 26.72 -35.47
CA GLU A 346 -15.16 25.62 -35.55
C GLU A 346 -15.24 24.59 -34.41
N ASN A 347 -15.84 24.97 -33.28
CA ASN A 347 -15.84 24.20 -32.03
C ASN A 347 -17.22 24.26 -31.34
N LEU A 348 -17.85 23.10 -31.11
CA LEU A 348 -19.17 23.01 -30.49
C LEU A 348 -19.10 23.10 -28.95
N THR A 349 -19.80 24.05 -28.37
CA THR A 349 -19.82 24.33 -26.91
C THR A 349 -21.13 23.90 -26.23
N LEU A 350 -22.18 23.57 -27.00
CA LEU A 350 -23.47 23.11 -26.48
C LEU A 350 -23.30 21.85 -25.62
N ARG A 351 -24.01 21.76 -24.48
CA ARG A 351 -23.94 20.58 -23.60
C ARG A 351 -24.72 19.40 -24.20
N VAL A 352 -24.20 18.18 -24.02
CA VAL A 352 -24.75 16.93 -24.60
C VAL A 352 -26.25 16.75 -24.35
N GLY A 353 -26.72 17.02 -23.13
CA GLY A 353 -28.14 16.93 -22.77
C GLY A 353 -29.08 17.90 -23.51
N ALA A 354 -28.55 18.84 -24.29
CA ALA A 354 -29.31 19.80 -25.10
C ALA A 354 -29.20 19.54 -26.62
N PHE A 355 -28.57 18.43 -27.06
CA PHE A 355 -28.37 18.13 -28.48
C PHE A 355 -29.65 17.78 -29.28
N GLY A 356 -30.79 17.57 -28.61
CA GLY A 356 -32.02 17.05 -29.23
C GLY A 356 -31.96 15.56 -29.62
N SER A 357 -30.81 14.92 -29.42
CA SER A 357 -30.55 13.51 -29.76
C SER A 357 -29.35 12.99 -28.97
N LYS A 358 -29.10 11.68 -29.07
CA LYS A 358 -27.90 11.03 -28.54
C LYS A 358 -27.18 10.23 -29.62
N CYS A 359 -25.88 10.05 -29.45
CA CYS A 359 -25.12 9.05 -30.19
C CYS A 359 -25.18 7.70 -29.46
N GLU A 360 -26.37 7.08 -29.42
CA GLU A 360 -26.67 5.80 -28.79
C GLU A 360 -27.65 5.00 -29.68
N PRO A 361 -27.63 3.65 -29.67
CA PRO A 361 -26.67 2.78 -28.99
C PRO A 361 -25.39 2.55 -29.83
N LEU A 362 -24.21 2.65 -29.22
CA LEU A 362 -22.93 2.45 -29.91
C LEU A 362 -22.37 1.02 -29.83
N LYS A 363 -23.07 0.08 -29.18
CA LYS A 363 -22.52 -1.25 -28.84
C LYS A 363 -21.94 -1.99 -30.05
N ASP A 364 -22.69 -2.07 -31.14
CA ASP A 364 -22.28 -2.86 -32.31
C ASP A 364 -21.15 -2.17 -33.10
N PHE A 365 -21.10 -0.84 -33.08
CA PHE A 365 -19.99 -0.04 -33.61
C PHE A 365 -18.71 -0.25 -32.78
N ILE A 366 -18.81 -0.20 -31.45
CA ILE A 366 -17.72 -0.50 -30.50
C ILE A 366 -17.19 -1.92 -30.73
N ASP A 367 -18.07 -2.92 -30.86
CA ASP A 367 -17.71 -4.31 -31.12
C ASP A 367 -16.97 -4.46 -32.46
N LYS A 368 -17.41 -3.76 -33.52
CA LYS A 368 -16.72 -3.73 -34.82
C LYS A 368 -15.36 -3.03 -34.73
N VAL A 369 -15.24 -1.92 -34.00
CA VAL A 369 -13.95 -1.24 -33.77
C VAL A 369 -12.96 -2.16 -33.03
N ILE A 370 -13.40 -2.85 -31.99
CA ILE A 370 -12.56 -3.75 -31.17
C ILE A 370 -12.15 -5.02 -31.93
N LYS A 371 -13.00 -5.55 -32.83
CA LYS A 371 -12.75 -6.79 -33.59
C LYS A 371 -12.01 -6.56 -34.90
N ASN A 372 -12.37 -5.50 -35.64
CA ASN A 372 -11.94 -5.33 -37.03
C ASN A 372 -10.75 -4.36 -37.16
N THR A 373 -10.39 -3.60 -36.13
CA THR A 373 -9.26 -2.65 -36.18
C THR A 373 -8.15 -3.02 -35.22
N GLU A 374 -6.92 -2.62 -35.57
CA GLU A 374 -5.72 -2.87 -34.77
C GLU A 374 -5.61 -1.99 -33.51
N VAL A 375 -6.65 -1.24 -33.13
CA VAL A 375 -6.59 -0.30 -31.99
C VAL A 375 -6.16 -0.99 -30.70
N VAL A 376 -6.64 -2.21 -30.45
CA VAL A 376 -6.30 -2.99 -29.25
C VAL A 376 -4.88 -3.53 -29.29
N THR A 377 -4.34 -3.90 -30.46
CA THR A 377 -2.95 -4.37 -30.61
C THR A 377 -1.95 -3.21 -30.59
N LYS A 378 -2.19 -2.13 -31.34
CA LYS A 378 -1.33 -0.93 -31.33
C LYS A 378 -1.19 -0.33 -29.92
N ILE A 379 -2.27 -0.23 -29.15
CA ILE A 379 -2.20 0.25 -27.75
C ILE A 379 -1.47 -0.77 -26.85
N ALA A 380 -1.70 -2.07 -27.04
CA ALA A 380 -1.02 -3.13 -26.29
C ALA A 380 0.51 -3.06 -26.45
N ASP A 381 0.97 -3.02 -27.70
CA ASP A 381 2.39 -3.03 -28.04
C ASP A 381 3.07 -1.71 -27.66
N PHE A 382 2.39 -0.56 -27.81
CA PHE A 382 2.89 0.73 -27.31
C PHE A 382 3.08 0.74 -25.79
N VAL A 383 2.11 0.22 -25.03
CA VAL A 383 2.20 0.13 -23.56
C VAL A 383 3.37 -0.78 -23.16
N LYS A 384 3.44 -1.99 -23.75
CA LYS A 384 4.51 -2.95 -23.47
C LYS A 384 5.90 -2.41 -23.83
N ALA A 385 6.07 -1.87 -25.03
CA ALA A 385 7.34 -1.29 -25.48
C ALA A 385 7.81 -0.14 -24.57
N LYS A 386 6.88 0.66 -24.04
CA LYS A 386 7.17 1.75 -23.11
C LYS A 386 7.61 1.25 -21.72
N GLU A 387 7.03 0.15 -21.24
CA GLU A 387 7.45 -0.50 -19.98
C GLU A 387 8.82 -1.20 -20.15
N ASP A 388 9.00 -1.97 -21.23
CA ASP A 388 10.28 -2.58 -21.61
C ASP A 388 11.39 -1.52 -21.72
N ALA A 389 11.11 -0.38 -22.37
CA ALA A 389 12.06 0.72 -22.51
C ALA A 389 12.37 1.45 -21.20
N ALA A 390 11.48 1.40 -20.21
CA ALA A 390 11.77 1.88 -18.86
C ALA A 390 12.70 0.91 -18.12
N LEU A 391 12.42 -0.39 -18.19
CA LEU A 391 13.23 -1.43 -17.53
C LEU A 391 14.63 -1.55 -18.16
N LYS A 392 14.75 -1.43 -19.49
CA LYS A 392 16.04 -1.44 -20.23
C LYS A 392 17.02 -0.33 -19.81
N LYS A 393 16.56 0.76 -19.19
CA LYS A 393 17.43 1.81 -18.61
C LYS A 393 18.23 1.34 -17.39
N THR A 394 17.83 0.24 -16.76
CA THR A 394 18.48 -0.32 -15.56
C THR A 394 19.49 -1.43 -15.87
N ASP A 395 19.60 -1.83 -17.13
CA ASP A 395 20.35 -3.03 -17.54
C ASP A 395 21.87 -2.90 -17.42
N GLY A 396 22.51 -4.05 -17.24
CA GLY A 396 23.94 -4.20 -17.39
C GLY A 396 24.36 -4.36 -18.86
N LYS A 397 25.67 -4.34 -19.09
CA LYS A 397 26.31 -4.76 -20.34
C LYS A 397 27.63 -5.43 -19.99
N LYS A 398 28.07 -6.42 -20.77
CA LYS A 398 29.45 -6.91 -20.68
C LYS A 398 30.41 -5.75 -20.98
N LYS A 399 31.22 -5.40 -19.98
CA LYS A 399 32.30 -4.43 -19.98
C LYS A 399 33.41 -4.99 -19.07
N GLY A 400 34.60 -4.40 -19.08
CA GLY A 400 35.65 -4.75 -18.12
C GLY A 400 35.30 -4.33 -16.68
N ARG A 401 36.27 -3.75 -15.97
CA ARG A 401 36.07 -3.30 -14.57
C ARG A 401 34.91 -2.32 -14.44
N ILE A 402 34.05 -2.53 -13.45
CA ILE A 402 32.95 -1.62 -13.07
C ILE A 402 33.17 -1.06 -11.67
N ILE A 403 32.39 -0.05 -11.29
CA ILE A 403 32.38 0.53 -9.94
C ILE A 403 30.95 0.49 -9.42
N ILE A 404 30.72 -0.30 -8.36
CA ILE A 404 29.46 -0.44 -7.64
C ILE A 404 29.81 -0.49 -6.15
N ASP A 405 29.02 0.18 -5.32
CA ASP A 405 29.15 0.17 -3.86
C ASP A 405 29.22 -1.26 -3.32
N LYS A 406 30.16 -1.51 -2.40
CA LYS A 406 30.50 -2.83 -1.80
C LYS A 406 30.98 -3.97 -2.73
N LEU A 407 30.99 -3.83 -4.05
CA LEU A 407 31.45 -4.88 -4.97
C LEU A 407 32.98 -5.08 -4.90
N GLU A 408 33.42 -6.31 -4.70
CA GLU A 408 34.79 -6.75 -5.07
C GLU A 408 34.71 -7.43 -6.43
N ASP A 409 35.17 -6.77 -7.48
CA ASP A 409 35.06 -7.26 -8.86
C ASP A 409 36.26 -8.16 -9.22
N ALA A 410 36.02 -9.34 -9.79
CA ALA A 410 37.09 -10.27 -10.18
C ALA A 410 37.91 -9.67 -11.35
N LYS A 411 39.25 -9.85 -11.37
CA LYS A 411 40.09 -9.19 -12.40
C LYS A 411 39.72 -9.59 -13.84
N TRP A 412 39.21 -10.79 -14.06
CA TRP A 412 38.80 -11.27 -15.39
C TRP A 412 37.31 -11.06 -15.70
N ALA A 413 36.51 -10.54 -14.76
CA ALA A 413 35.08 -10.37 -14.97
C ALA A 413 34.76 -9.39 -16.12
N GLY A 414 34.02 -9.88 -17.10
CA GLY A 414 33.69 -9.17 -18.34
C GLY A 414 34.77 -9.17 -19.42
N THR A 415 35.89 -9.87 -19.21
CA THR A 415 36.92 -10.11 -20.25
C THR A 415 36.56 -11.34 -21.12
N ALA A 416 37.48 -11.80 -21.97
CA ALA A 416 37.34 -13.10 -22.65
C ALA A 416 37.12 -14.25 -21.65
N LYS A 417 37.87 -14.27 -20.54
CA LYS A 417 37.84 -15.30 -19.47
C LYS A 417 36.66 -15.15 -18.49
N SER A 418 35.57 -14.48 -18.88
CA SER A 418 34.41 -14.26 -17.98
C SER A 418 33.76 -15.57 -17.51
N ASN A 419 33.81 -16.61 -18.34
CA ASN A 419 33.34 -17.96 -18.03
C ASN A 419 34.09 -18.61 -16.87
N GLU A 420 35.36 -18.24 -16.63
CA GLU A 420 36.15 -18.73 -15.49
C GLU A 420 35.84 -17.98 -14.18
N CYS A 421 34.97 -16.96 -14.21
CA CYS A 421 34.66 -16.12 -13.05
C CYS A 421 33.34 -16.52 -12.37
N THR A 422 33.38 -16.58 -11.04
CA THR A 422 32.22 -16.80 -10.17
C THR A 422 31.88 -15.53 -9.40
N LEU A 423 30.62 -15.09 -9.48
CA LEU A 423 30.08 -14.05 -8.60
C LEU A 423 29.49 -14.69 -7.35
N TYR A 424 30.07 -14.39 -6.20
CA TYR A 424 29.59 -14.79 -4.90
C TYR A 424 28.57 -13.75 -4.40
N LEU A 425 27.30 -14.13 -4.29
CA LEU A 425 26.24 -13.31 -3.72
C LEU A 425 26.06 -13.70 -2.24
N THR A 426 26.43 -12.79 -1.34
CA THR A 426 26.57 -13.12 0.09
C THR A 426 25.51 -12.45 0.95
N GLU A 427 25.06 -13.13 2.00
CA GLU A 427 24.18 -12.54 3.02
C GLU A 427 24.95 -11.54 3.91
N GLY A 428 24.82 -10.25 3.56
CA GLY A 428 25.48 -9.16 4.27
C GLY A 428 27.02 -9.17 4.19
N ASP A 429 27.63 -8.26 4.95
CA ASP A 429 29.09 -8.05 4.96
C ASP A 429 29.85 -9.12 5.78
N SER A 430 29.15 -9.84 6.65
CA SER A 430 29.70 -10.97 7.44
C SER A 430 30.12 -12.10 6.51
N ALA A 431 29.18 -12.61 5.70
CA ALA A 431 29.41 -13.64 4.70
C ALA A 431 30.45 -13.20 3.64
N LYS A 432 30.44 -11.92 3.20
CA LYS A 432 31.50 -11.36 2.34
C LYS A 432 32.90 -11.56 2.92
N THR A 433 33.06 -11.41 4.24
CA THR A 433 34.37 -11.51 4.90
C THR A 433 34.92 -12.95 4.90
N MET A 434 34.05 -13.96 4.99
CA MET A 434 34.42 -15.37 4.76
C MET A 434 34.94 -15.58 3.34
N VAL A 435 34.18 -15.14 2.33
CA VAL A 435 34.54 -15.29 0.89
C VAL A 435 35.87 -14.58 0.57
N MET A 436 36.10 -13.40 1.15
CA MET A 436 37.36 -12.69 1.00
C MET A 436 38.57 -13.39 1.64
N SER A 437 38.35 -14.26 2.64
CA SER A 437 39.40 -15.13 3.20
C SER A 437 39.77 -16.27 2.24
N GLY A 438 38.78 -16.83 1.54
CA GLY A 438 38.96 -17.83 0.48
C GLY A 438 39.67 -17.33 -0.79
N ARG A 439 39.80 -16.00 -0.95
CA ARG A 439 40.44 -15.35 -2.12
C ARG A 439 41.90 -15.78 -2.34
N SER A 440 42.57 -16.23 -1.28
CA SER A 440 43.93 -16.80 -1.32
C SER A 440 44.01 -18.17 -2.04
N ILE A 441 42.89 -18.92 -2.09
CA ILE A 441 42.83 -20.26 -2.69
C ILE A 441 42.23 -20.20 -4.11
N VAL A 442 41.13 -19.46 -4.30
CA VAL A 442 40.43 -19.36 -5.60
C VAL A 442 41.17 -18.46 -6.60
N GLY A 443 41.87 -17.45 -6.10
CA GLY A 443 42.55 -16.41 -6.87
C GLY A 443 41.69 -15.15 -7.07
N THR A 444 42.36 -13.99 -7.08
CA THR A 444 41.75 -12.67 -7.26
C THR A 444 41.17 -12.43 -8.67
N GLU A 445 41.54 -13.31 -9.59
CA GLU A 445 41.27 -13.31 -11.01
C GLU A 445 39.84 -13.77 -11.32
N ARG A 446 39.38 -14.78 -10.58
CA ARG A 446 38.12 -15.52 -10.80
C ARG A 446 37.04 -15.20 -9.76
N LEU A 447 37.43 -14.91 -8.53
CA LEU A 447 36.52 -14.59 -7.43
C LEU A 447 36.12 -13.11 -7.45
N GLY A 448 34.82 -12.84 -7.57
CA GLY A 448 34.20 -11.54 -7.27
C GLY A 448 33.07 -11.71 -6.27
N VAL A 449 32.85 -10.76 -5.35
CA VAL A 449 31.87 -10.91 -4.27
C VAL A 449 31.03 -9.64 -4.06
N TYR A 450 29.72 -9.83 -3.85
CA TYR A 450 28.75 -8.77 -3.62
C TYR A 450 27.81 -9.11 -2.44
N PRO A 451 27.77 -8.28 -1.38
CA PRO A 451 26.90 -8.52 -0.23
C PRO A 451 25.50 -7.91 -0.45
N LEU A 452 24.48 -8.75 -0.34
CA LEU A 452 23.08 -8.32 -0.35
C LEU A 452 22.76 -7.54 0.93
N ARG A 453 21.98 -6.45 0.82
CA ARG A 453 21.52 -5.65 1.96
C ARG A 453 20.42 -6.32 2.81
N GLY A 454 19.98 -7.51 2.43
CA GLY A 454 18.93 -8.30 3.09
C GLY A 454 18.08 -9.06 2.07
N LYS A 455 16.85 -9.43 2.47
CA LYS A 455 15.89 -10.15 1.62
C LYS A 455 15.61 -9.40 0.31
N LEU A 456 15.82 -10.07 -0.81
CA LEU A 456 15.60 -9.53 -2.16
C LEU A 456 14.10 -9.27 -2.41
N LEU A 457 13.79 -8.27 -3.24
CA LEU A 457 12.41 -7.97 -3.64
C LEU A 457 11.85 -9.07 -4.56
N ASN A 458 10.72 -9.68 -4.18
CA ASN A 458 10.00 -10.62 -5.06
C ASN A 458 9.50 -9.88 -6.32
N VAL A 459 10.17 -10.13 -7.45
CA VAL A 459 9.96 -9.39 -8.71
C VAL A 459 8.69 -9.77 -9.46
N ARG A 460 8.14 -10.98 -9.25
CA ARG A 460 6.86 -11.41 -9.87
C ARG A 460 5.68 -10.53 -9.48
N GLU A 461 5.79 -9.89 -8.32
CA GLU A 461 4.70 -9.29 -7.57
C GLU A 461 4.95 -7.80 -7.24
N ALA A 462 5.99 -7.23 -7.86
CA ALA A 462 6.43 -5.84 -7.71
C ALA A 462 6.15 -5.03 -8.98
N THR A 463 5.82 -3.74 -8.82
CA THR A 463 5.60 -2.84 -9.97
C THR A 463 6.92 -2.52 -10.67
N ASN A 464 6.85 -2.23 -11.98
CA ASN A 464 7.98 -1.76 -12.78
C ASN A 464 8.72 -0.58 -12.12
N LYS A 465 7.98 0.32 -11.45
CA LYS A 465 8.56 1.40 -10.64
C LYS A 465 9.43 0.85 -9.49
N GLN A 466 8.87 0.02 -8.61
CA GLN A 466 9.60 -0.57 -7.48
C GLN A 466 10.84 -1.35 -7.92
N ILE A 467 10.78 -2.06 -9.04
CA ILE A 467 11.93 -2.78 -9.61
C ILE A 467 12.98 -1.78 -10.13
N SER A 468 12.54 -0.71 -10.82
CA SER A 468 13.45 0.34 -11.36
C SER A 468 14.07 1.26 -10.31
N GLU A 469 13.55 1.26 -9.08
CA GLU A 469 14.07 2.02 -7.93
C GLU A 469 14.86 1.12 -6.95
N ASN A 470 14.82 -0.21 -7.11
CA ASN A 470 15.49 -1.14 -6.22
C ASN A 470 17.00 -1.23 -6.52
N VAL A 471 17.81 -0.63 -5.64
CA VAL A 471 19.27 -0.55 -5.77
C VAL A 471 19.95 -1.91 -5.92
N GLU A 472 19.47 -2.94 -5.20
CA GLU A 472 20.07 -4.28 -5.22
C GLU A 472 19.85 -4.99 -6.56
N ILE A 473 18.63 -4.95 -7.11
CA ILE A 473 18.32 -5.49 -8.44
C ILE A 473 19.14 -4.76 -9.52
N ILE A 474 19.23 -3.44 -9.43
CA ILE A 474 20.03 -2.61 -10.36
C ILE A 474 21.52 -2.95 -10.24
N ALA A 475 22.02 -3.23 -9.03
CA ALA A 475 23.39 -3.69 -8.81
C ALA A 475 23.61 -5.05 -9.45
N ILE A 476 22.83 -6.09 -9.10
CA ILE A 476 22.94 -7.45 -9.64
C ILE A 476 22.91 -7.43 -11.18
N LYS A 477 21.96 -6.70 -11.79
CA LYS A 477 21.90 -6.48 -13.25
C LYS A 477 23.24 -5.98 -13.81
N LYS A 478 23.82 -4.95 -13.20
CA LYS A 478 25.07 -4.32 -13.67
C LYS A 478 26.31 -5.17 -13.38
N ILE A 479 26.35 -5.90 -12.25
CA ILE A 479 27.46 -6.77 -11.86
C ILE A 479 27.59 -7.95 -12.82
N LEU A 480 26.46 -8.56 -13.21
CA LEU A 480 26.40 -9.70 -14.11
C LEU A 480 26.35 -9.31 -15.59
N GLY A 481 25.91 -8.09 -15.92
CA GLY A 481 25.72 -7.66 -17.32
C GLY A 481 24.37 -8.08 -17.90
N LEU A 482 23.35 -8.28 -17.06
CA LEU A 482 22.02 -8.76 -17.45
C LEU A 482 21.24 -7.73 -18.28
N GLN A 483 20.58 -8.22 -19.34
CA GLN A 483 19.87 -7.42 -20.34
C GLN A 483 18.41 -7.87 -20.44
N HIS A 484 17.47 -6.93 -20.40
CA HIS A 484 16.04 -7.22 -20.29
C HIS A 484 15.45 -7.75 -21.60
N ALA A 485 14.55 -8.74 -21.48
CA ALA A 485 13.94 -9.47 -22.60
C ALA A 485 14.96 -10.14 -23.55
N LYS A 486 16.13 -10.52 -23.03
CA LYS A 486 17.15 -11.29 -23.76
C LYS A 486 17.11 -12.76 -23.36
N THR A 487 16.96 -13.64 -24.35
CA THR A 487 17.24 -15.07 -24.18
C THR A 487 18.76 -15.30 -24.17
N TYR A 488 19.23 -16.07 -23.19
CA TYR A 488 20.62 -16.47 -23.04
C TYR A 488 20.77 -17.96 -23.34
N THR A 489 21.51 -18.29 -24.39
CA THR A 489 21.98 -19.64 -24.74
C THR A 489 23.17 -20.09 -23.91
N ASP A 490 23.96 -19.12 -23.44
CA ASP A 490 25.26 -19.30 -22.82
C ASP A 490 25.62 -18.05 -21.98
N THR A 491 26.71 -18.15 -21.23
CA THR A 491 27.20 -17.08 -20.33
C THR A 491 28.24 -16.17 -20.99
N SER A 492 28.58 -16.35 -22.27
CA SER A 492 29.63 -15.57 -22.95
C SER A 492 29.35 -14.06 -22.96
N SER A 493 28.07 -13.67 -22.97
CA SER A 493 27.62 -12.29 -22.95
C SER A 493 27.43 -11.68 -21.56
N LEU A 494 27.78 -12.41 -20.49
CA LEU A 494 27.80 -11.95 -19.10
C LEU A 494 29.19 -11.50 -18.65
N ARG A 495 29.25 -10.88 -17.47
CA ARG A 495 30.47 -10.54 -16.72
C ARG A 495 31.09 -11.75 -16.01
N TYR A 496 30.27 -12.72 -15.60
CA TYR A 496 30.62 -13.90 -14.81
C TYR A 496 29.97 -15.13 -15.44
N GLY A 497 30.65 -16.28 -15.40
CA GLY A 497 30.15 -17.57 -15.88
C GLY A 497 29.24 -18.27 -14.87
N HIS A 498 29.49 -18.03 -13.58
CA HIS A 498 28.81 -18.70 -12.48
C HIS A 498 28.32 -17.69 -11.43
N VAL A 499 27.21 -18.00 -10.77
CA VAL A 499 26.64 -17.27 -9.63
C VAL A 499 26.52 -18.23 -8.46
N MET A 500 27.23 -17.95 -7.38
CA MET A 500 27.23 -18.77 -6.16
C MET A 500 26.51 -18.03 -5.04
N ILE A 501 25.42 -18.60 -4.54
CA ILE A 501 24.66 -18.08 -3.41
C ILE A 501 25.32 -18.56 -2.11
N ILE A 502 25.62 -17.63 -1.21
CA ILE A 502 26.19 -17.90 0.12
C ILE A 502 25.36 -17.17 1.17
N THR A 503 24.47 -17.89 1.84
CA THR A 503 23.63 -17.40 2.95
C THR A 503 24.05 -18.03 4.26
N ASP A 504 23.59 -17.47 5.39
CA ASP A 504 23.63 -18.25 6.62
C ASP A 504 22.76 -19.52 6.43
N GLN A 505 23.19 -20.66 6.99
CA GLN A 505 22.50 -21.95 6.79
C GLN A 505 21.32 -22.09 7.76
N ASP A 506 20.41 -21.12 7.68
CA ASP A 506 19.18 -21.01 8.43
C ASP A 506 17.95 -20.85 7.49
N HIS A 507 16.77 -20.72 8.09
CA HIS A 507 15.53 -20.55 7.33
C HIS A 507 15.46 -19.23 6.53
N ASP A 508 15.94 -18.10 7.05
CA ASP A 508 15.88 -16.83 6.33
C ASP A 508 16.89 -16.77 5.18
N GLY A 509 18.05 -17.43 5.32
CA GLY A 509 18.98 -17.71 4.23
C GLY A 509 18.34 -18.56 3.13
N SER A 510 17.64 -19.64 3.51
CA SER A 510 16.83 -20.46 2.57
C SER A 510 15.85 -19.61 1.75
N HIS A 511 15.20 -18.63 2.37
CA HIS A 511 14.32 -17.70 1.66
C HIS A 511 15.06 -16.76 0.69
N ILE A 512 16.29 -16.33 1.02
CA ILE A 512 17.13 -15.53 0.11
C ILE A 512 17.55 -16.36 -1.11
N LYS A 513 17.92 -17.63 -0.95
CA LYS A 513 18.18 -18.57 -2.06
C LYS A 513 16.95 -18.63 -3.00
N GLY A 514 15.77 -18.88 -2.45
CA GLY A 514 14.52 -18.95 -3.22
C GLY A 514 14.15 -17.64 -3.92
N LEU A 515 14.35 -16.49 -3.27
CA LEU A 515 14.11 -15.17 -3.88
C LEU A 515 15.06 -14.87 -5.04
N LEU A 516 16.31 -15.33 -4.99
CA LEU A 516 17.28 -15.24 -6.09
C LEU A 516 16.90 -16.14 -7.26
N ILE A 517 16.52 -17.40 -6.99
CA ILE A 517 16.00 -18.34 -8.00
C ILE A 517 14.80 -17.73 -8.72
N ASN A 518 13.82 -17.23 -7.96
CA ASN A 518 12.63 -16.52 -8.48
C ASN A 518 12.97 -15.26 -9.30
N PHE A 519 14.02 -14.52 -8.93
CA PHE A 519 14.51 -13.38 -9.72
C PHE A 519 15.08 -13.81 -11.06
N PHE A 520 15.85 -14.90 -11.11
CA PHE A 520 16.40 -15.44 -12.35
C PHE A 520 15.31 -16.08 -13.23
N ASP A 521 14.41 -16.89 -12.69
CA ASP A 521 13.30 -17.50 -13.45
C ASP A 521 12.36 -16.43 -14.06
N TYR A 522 11.95 -15.42 -13.28
CA TYR A 522 10.96 -14.46 -13.79
C TYR A 522 11.48 -13.56 -14.92
N TRP A 523 12.77 -13.17 -14.89
CA TRP A 523 13.34 -12.22 -15.86
C TRP A 523 14.36 -12.81 -16.83
N TYR A 524 15.00 -13.93 -16.48
CA TYR A 524 16.12 -14.53 -17.20
C TYR A 524 16.08 -16.08 -17.22
N PRO A 525 14.91 -16.73 -17.44
CA PRO A 525 14.72 -18.16 -17.14
C PRO A 525 15.66 -19.09 -17.92
N SER A 526 16.14 -18.66 -19.09
CA SER A 526 17.10 -19.43 -19.88
C SER A 526 18.46 -19.57 -19.18
N LEU A 527 18.85 -18.65 -18.29
CA LEU A 527 20.08 -18.79 -17.49
C LEU A 527 20.00 -19.96 -16.50
N LEU A 528 18.82 -20.24 -15.94
CA LEU A 528 18.62 -21.41 -15.07
C LEU A 528 18.59 -22.73 -15.85
N LYS A 529 18.51 -22.70 -17.19
CA LYS A 529 18.67 -23.88 -18.05
C LYS A 529 20.13 -24.12 -18.47
N ILE A 530 21.09 -23.29 -18.04
CA ILE A 530 22.53 -23.49 -18.27
C ILE A 530 23.12 -24.25 -17.07
N SER A 531 23.62 -25.46 -17.29
CA SER A 531 24.23 -26.27 -16.22
C SER A 531 25.40 -25.53 -15.54
N GLY A 532 25.42 -25.59 -14.21
CA GLY A 532 26.43 -24.94 -13.37
C GLY A 532 26.35 -23.41 -13.32
N PHE A 533 25.40 -22.74 -14.00
CA PHE A 533 25.28 -21.27 -13.90
C PHE A 533 24.92 -20.82 -12.48
N LEU A 534 23.98 -21.49 -11.83
CA LEU A 534 23.58 -21.21 -10.45
C LEU A 534 24.12 -22.30 -9.50
N GLN A 535 24.76 -21.85 -8.44
CA GLN A 535 25.43 -22.68 -7.44
C GLN A 535 25.08 -22.21 -6.03
N GLU A 536 25.22 -23.09 -5.06
CA GLU A 536 25.08 -22.84 -3.63
C GLU A 536 26.38 -23.22 -2.91
N PHE A 537 26.71 -22.51 -1.83
CA PHE A 537 27.79 -22.87 -0.92
C PHE A 537 27.22 -23.21 0.46
N ILE A 538 27.32 -24.47 0.87
CA ILE A 538 26.86 -24.94 2.17
C ILE A 538 27.99 -24.92 3.22
N THR A 539 27.64 -24.65 4.47
CA THR A 539 28.54 -24.78 5.63
C THR A 539 27.96 -25.72 6.68
N PRO A 540 28.81 -26.37 7.52
CA PRO A 540 28.32 -27.23 8.59
C PRO A 540 27.43 -26.47 9.57
N ILE A 541 26.27 -27.04 9.92
CA ILE A 541 25.34 -26.49 10.91
C ILE A 541 25.80 -26.83 12.33
N VAL A 542 26.35 -28.04 12.52
CA VAL A 542 26.91 -28.50 13.78
C VAL A 542 28.30 -29.07 13.56
N ARG A 543 29.21 -28.81 14.51
CA ARG A 543 30.52 -29.45 14.57
C ARG A 543 30.67 -30.23 15.87
N GLY A 544 30.90 -31.53 15.75
CA GLY A 544 31.34 -32.38 16.85
C GLY A 544 32.86 -32.32 17.00
N LYS A 545 33.35 -32.31 18.24
CA LYS A 545 34.75 -32.47 18.60
C LYS A 545 34.88 -33.41 19.80
N ASN A 546 35.68 -34.46 19.68
CA ASN A 546 35.96 -35.37 20.81
C ASN A 546 37.18 -34.93 21.64
N SER A 547 37.45 -35.65 22.73
CA SER A 547 38.58 -35.38 23.64
C SER A 547 39.96 -35.53 22.99
N ARG A 548 40.09 -36.30 21.91
CA ARG A 548 41.34 -36.43 21.12
C ARG A 548 41.55 -35.27 20.16
N GLY A 549 40.54 -34.42 19.96
CA GLY A 549 40.57 -33.27 19.07
C GLY A 549 40.11 -33.54 17.65
N GLU A 550 39.66 -34.76 17.34
CA GLU A 550 39.08 -35.11 16.04
C GLU A 550 37.77 -34.36 15.81
N ILE A 551 37.57 -33.86 14.59
CA ILE A 551 36.44 -32.98 14.21
C ILE A 551 35.54 -33.72 13.23
N VAL A 552 34.23 -33.68 13.49
CA VAL A 552 33.18 -34.14 12.57
C VAL A 552 32.24 -32.97 12.28
N ASN A 553 31.93 -32.75 11.01
CA ASN A 553 31.05 -31.67 10.54
C ASN A 553 29.73 -32.27 10.03
N PHE A 554 28.59 -31.72 10.48
CA PHE A 554 27.25 -32.16 10.09
C PHE A 554 26.57 -31.04 9.29
N PHE A 555 26.01 -31.38 8.13
CA PHE A 555 25.37 -30.41 7.23
C PHE A 555 23.84 -30.37 7.39
N THR A 556 23.25 -31.37 8.04
CA THR A 556 21.84 -31.40 8.42
C THR A 556 21.66 -31.72 9.92
N ILE A 557 20.50 -31.38 10.48
CA ILE A 557 20.16 -31.70 11.88
C ILE A 557 19.93 -33.21 12.11
N PRO A 558 19.26 -33.98 11.23
CA PRO A 558 19.10 -35.43 11.41
C PRO A 558 20.42 -36.19 11.54
N GLU A 559 21.41 -35.92 10.68
CA GLU A 559 22.75 -36.53 10.74
C GLU A 559 23.44 -36.26 12.10
N TYR A 560 23.27 -35.05 12.63
CA TYR A 560 23.80 -34.68 13.94
C TYR A 560 23.11 -35.43 15.09
N LEU A 561 21.78 -35.55 15.06
CA LEU A 561 21.01 -36.20 16.13
C LEU A 561 21.33 -37.69 16.21
N GLU A 562 21.32 -38.39 15.07
CA GLU A 562 21.70 -39.81 14.98
C GLU A 562 23.13 -40.04 15.50
N PHE A 563 24.08 -39.21 15.07
CA PHE A 563 25.47 -39.32 15.55
C PHE A 563 25.59 -39.02 17.06
N LYS A 564 24.84 -38.05 17.59
CA LYS A 564 24.86 -37.67 19.01
C LYS A 564 24.37 -38.80 19.92
N GLU A 565 23.30 -39.49 19.55
CA GLU A 565 22.79 -40.64 20.32
C GLU A 565 23.81 -41.79 20.37
N GLN A 566 24.52 -42.01 19.27
CA GLN A 566 25.55 -43.05 19.17
C GLN A 566 26.90 -42.66 19.83
N ASN A 567 27.22 -41.36 19.91
CA ASN A 567 28.55 -40.86 20.31
C ASN A 567 28.48 -39.77 21.41
N PRO A 568 28.05 -40.10 22.64
CA PRO A 568 27.93 -39.14 23.75
C PRO A 568 29.27 -38.58 24.27
N ASN A 569 30.41 -39.08 23.77
CA ASN A 569 31.76 -38.61 24.06
C ASN A 569 32.20 -37.39 23.19
N TYR A 570 31.37 -36.93 22.26
CA TYR A 570 31.63 -35.73 21.47
C TYR A 570 31.01 -34.49 22.13
N THR A 571 31.79 -33.42 22.19
CA THR A 571 31.27 -32.07 22.47
C THR A 571 30.79 -31.45 21.16
N PHE A 572 29.58 -30.90 21.14
CA PHE A 572 28.96 -30.36 19.93
C PHE A 572 28.82 -28.84 20.02
N LYS A 573 29.16 -28.13 18.95
CA LYS A 573 28.99 -26.68 18.81
C LYS A 573 28.14 -26.38 17.57
N TYR A 574 27.11 -25.55 17.74
CA TYR A 574 26.31 -25.02 16.64
C TYR A 574 27.04 -23.86 15.93
N TYR A 575 26.95 -23.84 14.60
CA TYR A 575 27.52 -22.83 13.72
C TYR A 575 26.37 -22.03 13.09
N LYS A 576 25.68 -21.24 13.93
CA LYS A 576 24.40 -20.54 13.64
C LYS A 576 24.42 -19.53 12.47
N GLY A 577 25.58 -19.29 11.89
CA GLY A 577 25.79 -18.37 10.77
C GLY A 577 27.27 -18.32 10.41
N LEU A 578 27.57 -17.87 9.19
CA LEU A 578 28.89 -17.89 8.55
C LEU A 578 29.94 -17.13 9.37
N GLY A 579 29.54 -16.05 10.06
CA GLY A 579 30.39 -15.30 11.00
C GLY A 579 30.86 -16.09 12.25
N THR A 580 30.32 -17.29 12.48
CA THR A 580 30.79 -18.22 13.54
C THR A 580 32.03 -19.00 13.12
N SER A 581 32.30 -19.11 11.82
CA SER A 581 33.48 -19.76 11.26
C SER A 581 34.68 -18.81 11.27
N THR A 582 35.86 -19.31 11.63
CA THR A 582 37.09 -18.52 11.60
C THR A 582 37.62 -18.36 10.17
N ALA A 583 38.57 -17.44 9.97
CA ALA A 583 39.29 -17.34 8.70
C ALA A 583 40.07 -18.62 8.33
N LYS A 584 40.41 -19.47 9.31
CA LYS A 584 41.01 -20.80 9.05
C LYS A 584 39.97 -21.78 8.50
N ASP A 585 38.79 -21.84 9.11
CA ASP A 585 37.66 -22.64 8.63
C ASP A 585 37.28 -22.25 7.20
N ALA A 586 37.21 -20.95 6.92
CA ALA A 586 36.96 -20.43 5.57
C ALA A 586 37.99 -20.96 4.56
N VAL A 587 39.29 -20.85 4.87
CA VAL A 587 40.37 -21.36 4.00
C VAL A 587 40.31 -22.89 3.83
N GLU A 588 39.78 -23.64 4.81
CA GLU A 588 39.56 -25.08 4.72
C GLU A 588 38.37 -25.41 3.80
N TYR A 589 37.22 -24.74 3.97
CA TYR A 589 36.06 -24.90 3.09
C TYR A 589 36.41 -24.56 1.63
N PHE A 590 37.17 -23.48 1.40
CA PHE A 590 37.64 -23.07 0.07
C PHE A 590 38.75 -23.96 -0.51
N LYS A 591 39.38 -24.85 0.28
CA LYS A 591 40.24 -25.93 -0.25
C LYS A 591 39.42 -27.14 -0.68
N ASN A 592 38.33 -27.45 0.02
CA ASN A 592 37.45 -28.58 -0.29
C ASN A 592 36.13 -28.16 -0.97
N LEU A 593 36.23 -27.31 -2.01
CA LEU A 593 35.07 -26.83 -2.75
C LEU A 593 34.11 -27.93 -3.23
N PRO A 594 34.54 -29.15 -3.66
CA PRO A 594 33.61 -30.21 -4.05
C PRO A 594 32.66 -30.70 -2.94
N LEU A 595 33.01 -30.52 -1.67
CA LEU A 595 32.11 -30.82 -0.55
C LEU A 595 31.08 -29.70 -0.33
N HIS A 596 31.54 -28.45 -0.43
CA HIS A 596 30.79 -27.25 -0.06
C HIS A 596 29.95 -26.65 -1.21
N VAL A 597 30.32 -26.88 -2.47
CA VAL A 597 29.64 -26.32 -3.63
C VAL A 597 28.61 -27.30 -4.19
N LYS A 598 27.36 -26.86 -4.29
CA LYS A 598 26.26 -27.61 -4.93
C LYS A 598 25.82 -26.88 -6.19
N ASN A 599 25.60 -27.60 -7.28
CA ASN A 599 25.02 -27.03 -8.50
C ASN A 599 23.50 -27.17 -8.48
N PHE A 600 22.77 -26.18 -8.99
CA PHE A 600 21.37 -26.40 -9.33
C PHE A 600 21.26 -27.10 -10.69
N CYS A 601 20.38 -28.09 -10.78
CA CYS A 601 20.08 -28.78 -12.04
C CYS A 601 19.49 -27.81 -13.09
N PRO A 602 19.70 -28.04 -14.40
CA PRO A 602 19.07 -27.25 -15.45
C PRO A 602 17.54 -27.25 -15.34
N MET A 603 16.96 -26.06 -15.18
CA MET A 603 15.55 -25.87 -14.81
C MET A 603 14.56 -26.51 -15.81
N THR A 604 13.82 -27.50 -15.30
CA THR A 604 12.68 -28.14 -15.96
C THR A 604 11.44 -27.24 -15.91
N ASP A 605 10.34 -27.67 -16.52
CA ASP A 605 9.07 -26.93 -16.41
C ASP A 605 8.31 -27.26 -15.10
N GLU A 606 8.62 -28.39 -14.44
CA GLU A 606 8.14 -28.74 -13.08
C GLU A 606 8.80 -27.88 -11.99
N ASP A 607 10.12 -27.66 -12.10
CA ASP A 607 10.85 -26.69 -11.28
C ASP A 607 10.16 -25.32 -11.35
N LYS A 608 9.77 -24.90 -12.56
CA LYS A 608 9.11 -23.61 -12.79
C LYS A 608 7.71 -23.54 -12.16
N GLU A 609 6.90 -24.60 -12.25
CA GLU A 609 5.62 -24.66 -11.53
C GLU A 609 5.82 -24.58 -10.00
N SER A 610 6.90 -25.18 -9.48
CA SER A 610 7.29 -25.09 -8.07
C SER A 610 7.68 -23.66 -7.67
N ILE A 611 8.41 -22.92 -8.51
CA ILE A 611 8.72 -21.49 -8.30
C ILE A 611 7.43 -20.65 -8.35
N GLU A 612 6.52 -20.90 -9.31
CA GLU A 612 5.23 -20.18 -9.41
C GLU A 612 4.35 -20.41 -8.18
N LEU A 613 4.31 -21.66 -7.67
CA LEU A 613 3.67 -22.04 -6.42
C LEU A 613 4.23 -21.23 -5.25
N ALA A 614 5.56 -21.29 -5.05
CA ALA A 614 6.21 -20.66 -3.91
C ALA A 614 6.09 -19.11 -3.91
N PHE A 615 6.19 -18.45 -5.07
CA PHE A 615 6.38 -17.00 -5.13
C PHE A 615 5.21 -16.16 -5.69
N SER A 616 4.19 -16.75 -6.34
CA SER A 616 3.06 -15.94 -6.84
C SER A 616 1.92 -15.76 -5.82
N LYS A 617 1.37 -14.54 -5.75
CA LYS A 617 0.13 -14.23 -5.01
C LYS A 617 -1.10 -14.93 -5.59
N LYS A 618 -1.05 -15.43 -6.83
CA LYS A 618 -2.15 -16.19 -7.45
C LYS A 618 -2.25 -17.63 -6.95
N LYS A 619 -1.20 -18.16 -6.34
CA LYS A 619 -1.10 -19.54 -5.82
C LYS A 619 -1.20 -19.58 -4.28
N VAL A 620 -1.86 -18.59 -3.65
CA VAL A 620 -2.01 -18.53 -2.18
C VAL A 620 -2.66 -19.79 -1.62
N ASP A 621 -3.82 -20.21 -2.14
CA ASP A 621 -4.51 -21.38 -1.61
C ASP A 621 -3.80 -22.69 -1.97
N SER A 622 -3.13 -22.76 -3.12
CA SER A 622 -2.22 -23.86 -3.46
C SER A 622 -1.06 -23.98 -2.44
N ARG A 623 -0.49 -22.85 -1.98
CA ARG A 623 0.52 -22.85 -0.91
C ARG A 623 -0.03 -23.29 0.43
N LYS A 624 -1.28 -22.98 0.76
CA LYS A 624 -1.92 -23.50 1.99
C LYS A 624 -1.99 -25.02 1.95
N THR A 625 -2.45 -25.60 0.84
CA THR A 625 -2.49 -27.06 0.64
C THR A 625 -1.10 -27.69 0.70
N TRP A 626 -0.11 -27.07 0.05
CA TRP A 626 1.30 -27.49 0.08
C TRP A 626 1.87 -27.52 1.51
N LEU A 627 1.66 -26.47 2.31
CA LEU A 627 2.12 -26.39 3.70
C LEU A 627 1.40 -27.38 4.64
N LEU A 628 0.13 -27.68 4.36
CA LEU A 628 -0.62 -28.72 5.07
C LEU A 628 -0.17 -30.15 4.73
N GLY A 629 0.60 -30.33 3.65
CA GLY A 629 1.19 -31.59 3.23
C GLY A 629 2.64 -31.80 3.70
N LEU A 630 3.19 -30.94 4.57
CA LEU A 630 4.55 -31.12 5.12
C LEU A 630 4.58 -32.31 6.10
N GLU A 631 5.39 -33.31 5.80
CA GLU A 631 5.62 -34.46 6.67
C GLU A 631 6.69 -34.17 7.73
N GLN A 632 6.50 -34.70 8.94
CA GLN A 632 7.47 -34.53 10.02
C GLN A 632 8.77 -35.28 9.70
N GLY A 633 9.88 -34.56 9.65
CA GLY A 633 11.18 -35.11 9.26
C GLY A 633 11.57 -34.87 7.81
N THR A 634 10.80 -34.10 7.03
CA THR A 634 11.27 -33.59 5.72
C THR A 634 12.55 -32.76 5.88
N PHE A 635 13.59 -33.09 5.12
CA PHE A 635 14.82 -32.30 4.97
C PHE A 635 15.38 -32.44 3.54
N LEU A 636 16.23 -31.50 3.12
CA LEU A 636 16.97 -31.60 1.87
C LEU A 636 18.28 -32.36 2.09
N ASP A 637 18.49 -33.44 1.35
CA ASP A 637 19.75 -34.20 1.37
C ASP A 637 20.86 -33.39 0.71
N GLN A 638 21.88 -33.02 1.51
CA GLN A 638 23.02 -32.20 1.09
C GLN A 638 24.26 -33.05 0.71
N ARG A 639 24.13 -34.38 0.59
CA ARG A 639 25.20 -35.30 0.16
C ARG A 639 25.45 -35.29 -1.35
N PRO A 640 24.44 -35.22 -2.26
CA PRO A 640 24.66 -35.08 -3.70
C PRO A 640 25.45 -33.82 -4.07
N SER A 641 26.03 -33.78 -5.28
CA SER A 641 26.68 -32.59 -5.85
C SER A 641 25.72 -31.67 -6.62
N GLU A 642 24.54 -32.17 -6.97
CA GLU A 642 23.52 -31.47 -7.77
C GLU A 642 22.16 -31.53 -7.06
N ILE A 643 21.39 -30.45 -7.15
CA ILE A 643 20.12 -30.24 -6.43
C ILE A 643 19.06 -29.74 -7.43
N SER A 644 17.88 -30.36 -7.48
CA SER A 644 16.76 -29.84 -8.28
C SER A 644 16.10 -28.64 -7.59
N ILE A 645 15.50 -27.72 -8.36
CA ILE A 645 14.85 -26.54 -7.78
C ILE A 645 13.52 -26.96 -7.12
N SER A 646 12.83 -27.98 -7.65
CA SER A 646 11.67 -28.59 -7.01
C SER A 646 12.03 -29.26 -5.67
N ASP A 647 13.15 -29.98 -5.54
CA ASP A 647 13.63 -30.50 -4.25
C ASP A 647 13.94 -29.37 -3.27
N PHE A 648 14.71 -28.37 -3.70
CA PHE A 648 15.02 -27.21 -2.85
C PHE A 648 13.74 -26.52 -2.34
N ILE A 649 12.75 -26.33 -3.19
CA ILE A 649 11.47 -25.73 -2.80
C ILE A 649 10.72 -26.63 -1.81
N ASN A 650 10.55 -27.91 -2.16
CA ASN A 650 9.70 -28.85 -1.40
C ASN A 650 10.38 -29.44 -0.15
N LYS A 651 11.70 -29.26 0.05
CA LYS A 651 12.45 -29.84 1.16
C LYS A 651 13.26 -28.83 2.01
N GLU A 652 13.53 -27.63 1.50
CA GLU A 652 14.21 -26.56 2.27
C GLU A 652 13.33 -25.31 2.40
N LEU A 653 12.80 -24.76 1.29
CA LEU A 653 11.98 -23.53 1.33
C LEU A 653 10.63 -23.74 2.04
N ILE A 654 10.08 -24.97 2.06
CA ILE A 654 8.89 -25.31 2.84
C ILE A 654 9.13 -25.19 4.35
N LEU A 655 10.34 -25.51 4.83
CA LEU A 655 10.72 -25.43 6.23
C LEU A 655 10.81 -23.95 6.67
N PHE A 656 11.41 -23.11 5.83
CA PHE A 656 11.31 -21.65 5.99
C PHE A 656 9.86 -21.19 6.05
N SER A 657 9.02 -21.65 5.12
CA SER A 657 7.64 -21.20 4.99
C SER A 657 6.80 -21.54 6.24
N MET A 658 7.09 -22.67 6.89
CA MET A 658 6.47 -23.03 8.18
C MET A 658 7.07 -22.27 9.37
N ALA A 659 8.40 -22.11 9.44
CA ALA A 659 9.03 -21.26 10.47
C ALA A 659 8.54 -19.79 10.40
N ASP A 660 8.28 -19.31 9.18
CA ASP A 660 7.72 -17.99 8.89
C ASP A 660 6.25 -17.86 9.35
N ASN A 661 5.47 -18.93 9.29
CA ASN A 661 4.16 -19.00 9.93
C ASN A 661 4.27 -19.03 11.46
N PHE A 662 5.12 -19.88 12.04
CA PHE A 662 5.33 -20.00 13.49
C PHE A 662 5.75 -18.69 14.17
N ARG A 663 6.59 -17.88 13.52
CA ARG A 663 6.98 -16.56 14.05
C ARG A 663 5.94 -15.45 13.85
N SER A 664 4.95 -15.67 12.96
CA SER A 664 4.03 -14.62 12.50
C SER A 664 2.60 -14.79 13.01
N ILE A 665 2.14 -16.02 13.25
CA ILE A 665 0.80 -16.39 13.70
C ILE A 665 0.87 -16.84 15.18
N PRO A 666 -0.04 -16.41 16.06
CA PRO A 666 -0.04 -16.80 17.46
C PRO A 666 -0.54 -18.24 17.67
N ASN A 667 -0.23 -18.84 18.82
CA ASN A 667 -0.98 -20.00 19.29
C ASN A 667 -2.30 -19.56 19.95
N VAL A 668 -3.37 -20.36 19.82
CA VAL A 668 -4.70 -20.08 20.37
C VAL A 668 -4.70 -20.01 21.92
N LEU A 669 -3.78 -20.70 22.59
CA LEU A 669 -3.77 -20.87 24.05
C LEU A 669 -3.26 -19.63 24.80
N ASP A 670 -2.08 -19.11 24.44
CA ASP A 670 -1.51 -17.91 25.06
C ASP A 670 -1.59 -16.65 24.20
N GLY A 671 -2.02 -16.76 22.95
CA GLY A 671 -2.06 -15.64 22.01
C GLY A 671 -0.69 -15.13 21.58
N PHE A 672 0.39 -15.84 21.89
CA PHE A 672 1.75 -15.37 21.65
C PHE A 672 2.42 -16.01 20.45
N LYS A 673 3.29 -15.21 19.85
CA LYS A 673 4.36 -15.62 18.94
C LYS A 673 5.62 -15.92 19.77
N PRO A 674 6.55 -16.78 19.30
CA PRO A 674 7.72 -17.21 20.08
C PRO A 674 8.53 -16.08 20.73
N GLY A 675 8.71 -14.94 20.03
CA GLY A 675 9.41 -13.78 20.59
C GLY A 675 8.76 -13.18 21.84
N GLN A 676 7.42 -13.11 21.90
CA GLN A 676 6.70 -12.63 23.07
C GLN A 676 6.81 -13.64 24.24
N ARG A 677 6.76 -14.94 23.93
CA ARG A 677 6.92 -16.03 24.89
C ARG A 677 8.30 -16.04 25.54
N LYS A 678 9.36 -15.91 24.75
CA LYS A 678 10.76 -15.77 25.20
C LYS A 678 10.97 -14.54 26.11
N ILE A 679 10.29 -13.42 25.84
CA ILE A 679 10.29 -12.23 26.70
C ILE A 679 9.65 -12.52 28.06
N LEU A 680 8.41 -13.00 28.09
CA LEU A 680 7.71 -13.26 29.37
C LEU A 680 8.39 -14.34 30.21
N PHE A 681 8.87 -15.41 29.59
CA PHE A 681 9.67 -16.42 30.28
C PHE A 681 10.88 -15.81 31.00
N THR A 682 11.59 -14.88 30.36
CA THR A 682 12.73 -14.19 30.97
C THR A 682 12.29 -13.29 32.12
N CYS A 683 11.18 -12.55 31.96
CA CYS A 683 10.60 -11.72 33.02
C CYS A 683 10.16 -12.55 34.25
N PHE A 684 9.59 -13.74 34.02
CA PHE A 684 9.20 -14.69 35.06
C PHE A 684 10.42 -15.33 35.74
N LYS A 685 11.34 -15.91 34.96
CA LYS A 685 12.56 -16.59 35.44
C LYS A 685 13.49 -15.67 36.23
N LYS A 686 13.58 -14.39 35.86
CA LYS A 686 14.38 -13.37 36.57
C LYS A 686 13.57 -12.48 37.55
N ASN A 687 12.27 -12.71 37.73
CA ASN A 687 11.39 -11.95 38.62
C ASN A 687 11.49 -10.42 38.44
N ILE A 688 11.32 -9.95 37.21
CA ILE A 688 11.55 -8.55 36.81
C ILE A 688 10.36 -7.65 37.20
N TYR A 689 10.22 -7.40 38.51
CA TYR A 689 9.23 -6.49 39.11
C TYR A 689 9.80 -5.09 39.43
N LYS A 690 10.99 -4.76 38.89
CA LYS A 690 11.65 -3.46 39.01
C LYS A 690 12.11 -3.00 37.64
N GLU A 691 12.12 -1.68 37.44
CA GLU A 691 12.53 -1.05 36.18
C GLU A 691 13.87 -1.57 35.64
N VAL A 692 13.87 -2.01 34.39
CA VAL A 692 15.06 -2.36 33.61
C VAL A 692 14.98 -1.72 32.23
N LYS A 693 16.11 -1.23 31.70
CA LYS A 693 16.15 -0.66 30.35
C LYS A 693 15.75 -1.71 29.31
N VAL A 694 14.95 -1.33 28.32
CA VAL A 694 14.47 -2.27 27.28
C VAL A 694 15.64 -2.98 26.57
N SER A 695 16.74 -2.28 26.29
CA SER A 695 17.94 -2.90 25.71
C SER A 695 18.64 -3.92 26.63
N VAL A 696 18.59 -3.74 27.96
CA VAL A 696 19.15 -4.69 28.94
C VAL A 696 18.23 -5.90 29.14
N LEU A 697 16.92 -5.69 29.03
CA LEU A 697 15.94 -6.77 28.98
C LEU A 697 16.13 -7.61 27.70
N ALA A 698 16.28 -7.00 26.53
CA ALA A 698 16.52 -7.71 25.27
C ALA A 698 17.77 -8.62 25.32
N GLY A 699 18.91 -8.10 25.79
CA GLY A 699 20.12 -8.91 25.99
C GLY A 699 19.94 -10.01 27.05
N SER A 700 19.15 -9.75 28.11
CA SER A 700 18.77 -10.78 29.08
C SER A 700 17.89 -11.88 28.48
N VAL A 701 16.97 -11.55 27.57
CA VAL A 701 16.12 -12.52 26.88
C VAL A 701 16.97 -13.39 25.98
N ASN A 702 17.85 -12.77 25.17
CA ASN A 702 18.78 -13.46 24.28
C ASN A 702 19.59 -14.53 25.04
N ALA A 703 20.27 -14.15 26.12
CA ALA A 703 21.05 -15.08 26.95
C ALA A 703 20.20 -16.13 27.72
N SER A 704 18.92 -15.88 27.98
CA SER A 704 18.06 -16.81 28.74
C SER A 704 17.31 -17.81 27.87
N THR A 705 17.17 -17.52 26.57
CA THR A 705 16.27 -18.24 25.64
C THR A 705 16.90 -18.60 24.30
N GLN A 706 18.22 -18.39 24.11
CA GLN A 706 18.92 -18.65 22.85
C GLN A 706 18.22 -17.97 21.66
N TYR A 707 17.99 -16.65 21.74
CA TYR A 707 17.24 -15.96 20.69
C TYR A 707 18.09 -15.70 19.43
N HIS A 708 17.97 -16.58 18.43
CA HIS A 708 18.84 -16.59 17.25
C HIS A 708 18.67 -15.40 16.27
N HIS A 709 17.68 -14.53 16.43
CA HIS A 709 17.49 -13.36 15.55
C HIS A 709 18.03 -12.05 16.17
N GLY A 710 18.22 -11.02 15.34
CA GLY A 710 18.79 -9.74 15.78
C GLY A 710 17.97 -9.01 16.87
N GLU A 711 18.66 -8.51 17.90
CA GLU A 711 18.05 -7.90 19.11
C GLU A 711 17.07 -6.76 18.83
N VAL A 712 17.18 -6.07 17.69
CA VAL A 712 16.24 -5.01 17.27
C VAL A 712 14.80 -5.55 17.26
N SER A 713 14.58 -6.81 16.86
CA SER A 713 13.26 -7.45 16.89
C SER A 713 12.73 -7.65 18.31
N LEU A 714 13.56 -8.15 19.24
CA LEU A 714 13.20 -8.27 20.65
C LEU A 714 12.86 -6.91 21.27
N ASN A 715 13.70 -5.90 21.03
CA ASN A 715 13.47 -4.55 21.54
C ASN A 715 12.12 -3.98 21.06
N THR A 716 11.78 -4.15 19.78
CA THR A 716 10.47 -3.75 19.23
C THR A 716 9.32 -4.55 19.83
N THR A 717 9.51 -5.86 20.07
CA THR A 717 8.48 -6.72 20.69
C THR A 717 8.24 -6.36 22.16
N ILE A 718 9.29 -6.03 22.92
CA ILE A 718 9.20 -5.54 24.31
C ILE A 718 8.41 -4.22 24.35
N VAL A 719 8.69 -3.29 23.44
CA VAL A 719 7.94 -2.03 23.31
C VAL A 719 6.46 -2.30 23.01
N GLY A 720 6.18 -3.19 22.05
CA GLY A 720 4.80 -3.59 21.70
C GLY A 720 4.02 -4.21 22.87
N LEU A 721 4.66 -5.01 23.73
CA LEU A 721 4.04 -5.60 24.93
C LEU A 721 3.78 -4.59 26.07
N ALA A 722 4.37 -3.40 26.00
CA ALA A 722 4.24 -2.34 27.01
C ALA A 722 3.28 -1.21 26.62
N GLN A 723 2.99 -1.02 25.32
CA GLN A 723 2.16 0.09 24.83
C GLN A 723 0.72 0.06 25.37
N ASN A 724 0.21 1.22 25.79
CA ASN A 724 -1.10 1.38 26.45
C ASN A 724 -1.99 2.49 25.85
N PHE A 725 -1.67 3.00 24.65
CA PHE A 725 -2.52 3.97 23.95
C PHE A 725 -3.71 3.28 23.25
N VAL A 726 -4.78 4.03 22.98
CA VAL A 726 -5.99 3.53 22.29
C VAL A 726 -5.63 2.89 20.94
N GLY A 727 -6.00 1.61 20.78
CA GLY A 727 -5.62 0.80 19.61
C GLY A 727 -4.30 0.03 19.74
N SER A 728 -3.73 -0.09 20.96
CA SER A 728 -2.66 -1.04 21.28
C SER A 728 -3.20 -2.18 22.17
N ASN A 729 -2.67 -2.39 23.39
CA ASN A 729 -3.08 -3.50 24.27
C ASN A 729 -4.25 -3.10 25.19
N ASN A 730 -5.27 -3.95 25.31
CA ASN A 730 -6.28 -3.82 26.38
C ASN A 730 -5.70 -4.16 27.75
N ILE A 731 -4.71 -5.07 27.81
CA ILE A 731 -3.87 -5.31 29.00
C ILE A 731 -2.40 -5.36 28.55
N ASN A 732 -1.66 -4.27 28.78
CA ASN A 732 -0.21 -4.26 28.57
C ASN A 732 0.48 -5.10 29.66
N LEU A 733 1.19 -6.15 29.24
CA LEU A 733 1.81 -7.14 30.14
C LEU A 733 3.13 -6.63 30.74
N LEU A 734 3.70 -5.61 30.11
CA LEU A 734 4.84 -4.85 30.62
C LEU A 734 4.40 -3.40 30.89
N VAL A 735 5.06 -2.72 31.83
CA VAL A 735 4.76 -1.31 32.15
C VAL A 735 5.63 -0.37 31.31
N PRO A 736 5.06 0.65 30.64
CA PRO A 736 5.80 1.58 29.80
C PRO A 736 6.42 2.75 30.60
N GLU A 737 7.59 2.55 31.20
CA GLU A 737 8.29 3.63 31.91
C GLU A 737 9.10 4.52 30.95
N GLY A 738 8.45 5.60 30.51
CA GLY A 738 8.98 6.59 29.56
C GLY A 738 8.21 6.62 28.24
N GLN A 739 8.81 7.18 27.19
CA GLN A 739 8.13 7.37 25.91
C GLN A 739 8.13 6.09 25.06
N PHE A 740 7.14 5.21 25.28
CA PHE A 740 6.91 3.97 24.52
C PHE A 740 6.20 4.17 23.18
N GLY A 741 5.95 5.42 22.79
CA GLY A 741 5.22 5.80 21.58
C GLY A 741 3.74 6.06 21.88
N SER A 742 3.10 6.83 21.02
CA SER A 742 1.78 7.41 21.28
C SER A 742 0.79 7.13 20.14
N ARG A 743 -0.45 7.55 20.36
CA ARG A 743 -1.51 7.48 19.35
C ARG A 743 -1.22 8.36 18.12
N LEU A 744 -0.34 9.36 18.24
CA LEU A 744 0.04 10.27 17.15
C LEU A 744 0.58 9.52 15.92
N LYS A 745 1.36 8.46 16.12
CA LYS A 745 1.98 7.67 15.05
C LYS A 745 1.78 6.15 15.19
N GLY A 746 0.88 5.72 16.07
CA GLY A 746 0.67 4.30 16.37
C GLY A 746 1.94 3.65 16.93
N GLY A 747 2.53 4.25 17.97
CA GLY A 747 3.70 3.73 18.66
C GLY A 747 5.06 3.97 17.97
N LYS A 748 5.08 4.36 16.70
CA LYS A 748 6.32 4.56 15.89
C LYS A 748 7.17 5.77 16.32
N ASP A 749 6.69 6.53 17.28
CA ASP A 749 7.35 7.65 17.96
C ASP A 749 7.97 7.25 19.32
N SER A 750 8.03 5.95 19.64
CA SER A 750 8.77 5.41 20.78
C SER A 750 10.23 5.89 20.80
N ALA A 751 10.70 6.33 21.98
CA ALA A 751 12.10 6.68 22.17
C ALA A 751 13.01 5.44 22.05
N ALA A 752 14.27 5.65 21.64
CA ALA A 752 15.20 4.55 21.40
C ALA A 752 15.42 3.70 22.67
N HIS A 753 15.44 2.37 22.50
CA HIS A 753 15.37 1.33 23.54
C HIS A 753 16.40 1.40 24.68
N ARG A 754 17.43 2.23 24.54
CA ARG A 754 18.47 2.53 25.55
C ARG A 754 18.08 3.60 26.58
N TYR A 755 16.98 4.32 26.34
CA TYR A 755 16.48 5.41 27.19
C TYR A 755 15.20 5.08 27.95
N ILE A 756 14.46 4.06 27.51
CA ILE A 756 13.17 3.65 28.07
C ILE A 756 13.31 2.41 28.94
N PHE A 757 12.49 2.34 29.98
CA PHE A 757 12.53 1.32 31.03
C PHE A 757 11.21 0.54 31.07
N THR A 758 11.24 -0.68 31.58
CA THR A 758 10.04 -1.49 31.72
C THR A 758 10.21 -2.53 32.82
N TYR A 759 9.10 -3.10 33.26
CA TYR A 759 9.01 -4.23 34.18
C TYR A 759 7.69 -4.96 33.99
N LEU A 760 7.57 -6.14 34.59
CA LEU A 760 6.38 -6.98 34.50
C LEU A 760 5.20 -6.31 35.22
N ASN A 761 4.10 -6.04 34.49
CA ASN A 761 2.88 -5.49 35.08
C ASN A 761 2.30 -6.51 36.09
N PRO A 762 2.00 -6.15 37.36
CA PRO A 762 1.50 -7.09 38.37
C PRO A 762 0.32 -7.97 37.92
N ILE A 763 -0.62 -7.42 37.14
CA ILE A 763 -1.78 -8.18 36.62
C ILE A 763 -1.37 -9.39 35.77
N THR A 764 -0.18 -9.35 35.16
CA THR A 764 0.37 -10.45 34.35
C THR A 764 0.57 -11.72 35.15
N ARG A 765 0.80 -11.65 36.46
CA ARG A 765 0.91 -12.85 37.32
C ARG A 765 -0.41 -13.35 37.90
N LEU A 766 -1.50 -12.58 37.75
CA LEU A 766 -2.86 -13.11 37.87
C LEU A 766 -3.23 -13.86 36.58
N ILE A 767 -2.96 -13.25 35.42
CA ILE A 767 -3.22 -13.86 34.10
C ILE A 767 -2.40 -15.15 33.90
N PHE A 768 -1.11 -15.13 34.25
CA PHE A 768 -0.17 -16.26 34.15
C PHE A 768 0.23 -16.72 35.56
N HIS A 769 -0.75 -17.35 36.22
CA HIS A 769 -0.68 -17.77 37.62
C HIS A 769 0.51 -18.68 37.93
N LYS A 770 1.27 -18.33 38.98
CA LYS A 770 2.60 -18.90 39.27
C LYS A 770 2.61 -20.42 39.46
N SER A 771 1.54 -21.04 39.98
CA SER A 771 1.49 -22.50 40.15
C SER A 771 1.45 -23.27 38.82
N ASP A 772 1.11 -22.61 37.71
CA ASP A 772 1.12 -23.26 36.40
C ASP A 772 2.55 -23.43 35.86
N ASP A 773 3.53 -22.63 36.30
CA ASP A 773 4.97 -22.75 35.97
C ASP A 773 5.55 -24.17 36.28
N LEU A 774 4.86 -25.00 37.08
CA LEU A 774 5.29 -26.35 37.45
C LEU A 774 4.69 -27.46 36.57
N ILE A 775 3.75 -27.14 35.67
CA ILE A 775 3.03 -28.11 34.82
C ILE A 775 3.11 -27.80 33.32
N LEU A 776 3.83 -26.73 32.95
CA LEU A 776 4.12 -26.40 31.54
C LEU A 776 5.23 -27.31 30.98
N LYS A 777 5.12 -27.63 29.70
CA LYS A 777 6.18 -28.33 28.95
C LYS A 777 7.22 -27.31 28.48
N TYR A 778 8.38 -27.32 29.13
CA TYR A 778 9.53 -26.52 28.73
C TYR A 778 10.25 -27.12 27.52
N LEU A 779 10.82 -26.25 26.68
CA LEU A 779 11.69 -26.64 25.57
C LEU A 779 13.15 -26.59 26.03
N ASP A 780 14.01 -27.38 25.39
CA ASP A 780 15.46 -27.41 25.67
C ASP A 780 16.26 -27.11 24.40
N GLU A 781 17.14 -26.12 24.46
CA GLU A 781 18.10 -25.77 23.40
C GLU A 781 19.52 -25.75 23.97
N GLU A 782 20.50 -26.36 23.28
CA GLU A 782 21.91 -26.44 23.74
C GLU A 782 22.11 -27.02 25.16
N ASN A 783 21.18 -27.88 25.60
CA ASN A 783 21.06 -28.44 26.97
C ASN A 783 20.71 -27.39 28.06
N GLN A 784 20.18 -26.24 27.66
CA GLN A 784 19.59 -25.23 28.52
C GLN A 784 18.05 -25.23 28.36
N SER A 785 17.33 -25.32 29.48
CA SER A 785 15.88 -25.17 29.48
C SER A 785 15.47 -23.71 29.28
N ILE A 786 14.75 -23.47 28.18
CA ILE A 786 14.30 -22.18 27.65
C ILE A 786 12.80 -22.00 27.92
N GLU A 787 12.06 -21.25 27.10
CA GLU A 787 10.63 -20.99 27.31
C GLU A 787 9.75 -22.24 27.18
N PRO A 788 8.51 -22.24 27.72
CA PRO A 788 7.56 -23.31 27.47
C PRO A 788 7.07 -23.29 26.03
N GLU A 789 6.59 -24.44 25.54
CA GLU A 789 6.01 -24.59 24.21
C GLU A 789 4.89 -23.55 23.96
N TRP A 790 4.03 -23.38 24.97
CA TRP A 790 3.03 -22.34 25.12
C TRP A 790 2.72 -22.14 26.61
N TYR A 791 2.29 -20.95 26.98
CA TYR A 791 1.67 -20.71 28.29
C TYR A 791 0.19 -21.13 28.27
N VAL A 792 -0.41 -21.25 29.46
CA VAL A 792 -1.85 -21.45 29.61
C VAL A 792 -2.39 -20.38 30.57
N PRO A 793 -2.70 -19.16 30.10
CA PRO A 793 -3.28 -18.11 30.94
C PRO A 793 -4.66 -18.49 31.48
N ILE A 794 -5.22 -17.73 32.42
CA ILE A 794 -6.59 -17.95 32.93
C ILE A 794 -7.70 -17.49 31.96
N ILE A 795 -7.35 -16.62 30.99
CA ILE A 795 -8.21 -16.09 29.92
C ILE A 795 -7.46 -16.09 28.57
N PRO A 796 -8.14 -16.28 27.42
CA PRO A 796 -7.50 -16.35 26.10
C PRO A 796 -6.97 -14.99 25.65
N MET A 797 -5.67 -14.75 25.92
CA MET A 797 -5.02 -13.46 25.68
C MET A 797 -5.00 -13.01 24.21
N VAL A 798 -5.19 -13.95 23.25
CA VAL A 798 -5.33 -13.65 21.82
C VAL A 798 -6.55 -12.79 21.50
N LEU A 799 -7.62 -12.90 22.31
CA LEU A 799 -8.81 -12.06 22.19
C LEU A 799 -8.65 -10.75 22.98
N VAL A 800 -7.95 -10.78 24.12
CA VAL A 800 -7.72 -9.59 24.97
C VAL A 800 -6.93 -8.51 24.22
N ASN A 801 -5.77 -8.85 23.67
CA ASN A 801 -4.86 -7.89 23.02
C ASN A 801 -4.89 -7.96 21.48
N GLY A 802 -5.74 -8.82 20.92
CA GLY A 802 -5.75 -9.10 19.49
C GLY A 802 -4.46 -9.76 18.99
N ALA A 803 -4.40 -9.98 17.67
CA ALA A 803 -3.19 -10.40 16.98
C ALA A 803 -3.24 -10.07 15.48
N GLU A 804 -2.23 -9.37 14.98
CA GLU A 804 -2.00 -9.18 13.55
C GLU A 804 -0.73 -9.90 13.10
N GLY A 805 -0.74 -10.55 11.94
CA GLY A 805 0.43 -11.24 11.39
C GLY A 805 0.25 -11.68 9.94
N ILE A 806 1.36 -11.75 9.20
CA ILE A 806 1.41 -12.25 7.82
C ILE A 806 2.58 -13.21 7.76
N GLY A 807 2.31 -14.49 7.48
CA GLY A 807 3.30 -15.51 7.20
C GLY A 807 3.18 -16.00 5.76
N THR A 808 3.80 -17.14 5.46
CA THR A 808 3.79 -17.70 4.11
C THR A 808 2.49 -18.46 3.85
N GLY A 809 1.67 -17.95 2.91
CA GLY A 809 0.36 -18.52 2.52
C GLY A 809 -0.81 -18.11 3.43
N TRP A 810 -0.52 -17.62 4.63
CA TRP A 810 -1.51 -17.31 5.68
C TRP A 810 -1.30 -15.91 6.28
N SER A 811 -2.37 -15.32 6.80
CA SER A 811 -2.32 -14.12 7.63
C SER A 811 -3.38 -14.22 8.72
N THR A 812 -3.20 -13.48 9.81
CA THR A 812 -4.17 -13.37 10.89
C THR A 812 -4.46 -11.90 11.19
N ASN A 813 -5.73 -11.59 11.45
CA ASN A 813 -6.15 -10.34 12.05
C ASN A 813 -7.29 -10.65 13.04
N ILE A 814 -6.96 -10.61 14.32
CA ILE A 814 -7.84 -10.83 15.44
C ILE A 814 -7.95 -9.48 16.17
N PRO A 815 -9.13 -8.83 16.19
CA PRO A 815 -9.31 -7.57 16.91
C PRO A 815 -9.34 -7.81 18.42
N ASN A 816 -9.14 -6.74 19.19
CA ASN A 816 -9.22 -6.79 20.64
C ASN A 816 -10.67 -6.91 21.11
N PHE A 817 -10.89 -7.60 22.23
CA PHE A 817 -12.16 -7.77 22.92
C PHE A 817 -12.02 -7.40 24.40
N ASN A 818 -13.16 -7.17 25.07
CA ASN A 818 -13.22 -6.77 26.47
C ASN A 818 -12.87 -7.97 27.39
N PRO A 819 -11.88 -7.87 28.29
CA PRO A 819 -11.56 -8.94 29.22
C PRO A 819 -12.73 -9.35 30.12
N LEU A 820 -13.61 -8.42 30.51
CA LEU A 820 -14.77 -8.72 31.35
C LEU A 820 -15.82 -9.57 30.61
N ASP A 821 -16.04 -9.32 29.31
CA ASP A 821 -16.96 -10.12 28.50
C ASP A 821 -16.39 -11.53 28.23
N ILE A 822 -15.07 -11.64 28.08
CA ILE A 822 -14.36 -12.92 28.01
C ILE A 822 -14.49 -13.71 29.33
N VAL A 823 -14.28 -13.06 30.48
CA VAL A 823 -14.48 -13.67 31.82
C VAL A 823 -15.93 -14.14 31.98
N ASN A 824 -16.91 -13.32 31.59
CA ASN A 824 -18.33 -13.67 31.68
C ASN A 824 -18.69 -14.87 30.79
N ASN A 825 -18.14 -14.96 29.56
CA ASN A 825 -18.33 -16.13 28.70
C ASN A 825 -17.65 -17.39 29.25
N ILE A 826 -16.49 -17.29 29.88
CA ILE A 826 -15.85 -18.42 30.57
C ILE A 826 -16.69 -18.86 31.77
N ARG A 827 -17.18 -17.93 32.62
CA ARG A 827 -18.09 -18.25 33.73
C ARG A 827 -19.39 -18.92 33.26
N LYS A 828 -19.90 -18.56 32.07
CA LYS A 828 -21.03 -19.25 31.44
C LYS A 828 -20.68 -20.68 31.04
N LEU A 829 -19.56 -20.92 30.37
CA LEU A 829 -19.07 -22.28 30.08
C LEU A 829 -18.77 -23.09 31.35
N LEU A 830 -18.35 -22.46 32.45
CA LEU A 830 -18.18 -23.13 33.75
C LEU A 830 -19.53 -23.55 34.37
N LYS A 831 -20.62 -22.83 34.07
CA LYS A 831 -22.00 -23.21 34.44
C LYS A 831 -22.72 -24.06 33.39
N ASP A 832 -22.01 -24.46 32.33
CA ASP A 832 -22.55 -25.17 31.18
C ASP A 832 -23.70 -24.40 30.45
N GLU A 833 -23.71 -23.07 30.59
CA GLU A 833 -24.61 -22.12 29.92
C GLU A 833 -24.09 -21.72 28.53
N PRO A 834 -24.97 -21.30 27.59
CA PRO A 834 -24.55 -20.70 26.33
C PRO A 834 -23.84 -19.34 26.53
N MET A 835 -22.81 -19.13 25.71
CA MET A 835 -22.06 -17.86 25.60
C MET A 835 -22.91 -16.75 24.95
N ILE A 836 -22.54 -15.51 25.22
CA ILE A 836 -23.06 -14.29 24.60
C ILE A 836 -22.09 -13.86 23.49
N GLU A 837 -22.61 -13.41 22.34
CA GLU A 837 -21.80 -12.88 21.24
C GLU A 837 -21.05 -11.61 21.67
N MET A 838 -19.73 -11.58 21.45
CA MET A 838 -18.89 -10.44 21.80
C MET A 838 -18.72 -9.44 20.66
N MET A 839 -18.37 -8.20 21.01
CA MET A 839 -18.02 -7.14 20.05
C MET A 839 -16.58 -6.66 20.27
N PRO A 840 -15.86 -6.22 19.21
CA PRO A 840 -14.54 -5.62 19.37
C PRO A 840 -14.55 -4.43 20.33
N TYR A 841 -13.56 -4.37 21.22
CA TYR A 841 -13.44 -3.38 22.28
C TYR A 841 -11.99 -2.93 22.43
N TYR A 842 -11.77 -1.63 22.58
CA TYR A 842 -10.45 -1.02 22.73
C TYR A 842 -10.44 -0.13 23.97
N ARG A 843 -9.56 -0.44 24.92
CA ARG A 843 -9.41 0.32 26.17
C ARG A 843 -9.19 1.82 25.90
N ASN A 844 -9.88 2.66 26.69
CA ASN A 844 -9.86 4.14 26.64
C ASN A 844 -10.43 4.80 25.35
N PHE A 845 -10.92 4.03 24.37
CA PHE A 845 -11.69 4.55 23.22
C PHE A 845 -13.06 5.07 23.67
N VAL A 846 -13.47 6.25 23.17
CA VAL A 846 -14.78 6.87 23.48
C VAL A 846 -15.69 7.05 22.26
N GLY A 847 -15.25 6.57 21.09
CA GLY A 847 -16.12 6.43 19.92
C GLY A 847 -17.03 5.21 20.05
N THR A 848 -17.90 5.01 19.07
CA THR A 848 -18.83 3.86 19.07
C THR A 848 -18.27 2.71 18.24
N VAL A 849 -18.62 1.48 18.62
CA VAL A 849 -18.40 0.28 17.80
C VAL A 849 -19.78 -0.29 17.45
N THR A 850 -20.09 -0.35 16.16
CA THR A 850 -21.40 -0.81 15.67
C THR A 850 -21.25 -2.06 14.81
N LYS A 851 -22.17 -3.03 14.98
CA LYS A 851 -22.19 -4.26 14.19
C LYS A 851 -22.96 -4.02 12.88
N LEU A 852 -22.29 -4.13 11.73
CA LEU A 852 -22.93 -3.92 10.42
C LEU A 852 -23.52 -5.21 9.85
N SER A 853 -22.82 -6.34 10.05
CA SER A 853 -23.21 -7.68 9.57
C SER A 853 -22.37 -8.74 10.30
N PRO A 854 -22.67 -10.05 10.19
CA PRO A 854 -21.82 -11.09 10.76
C PRO A 854 -20.35 -10.92 10.35
N GLY A 855 -19.45 -10.90 11.32
CA GLY A 855 -18.01 -10.73 11.14
C GLY A 855 -17.54 -9.34 10.67
N LYS A 856 -18.41 -8.31 10.63
CA LYS A 856 -18.04 -6.93 10.24
C LYS A 856 -18.63 -5.88 11.17
N TYR A 857 -17.74 -5.05 11.69
CA TYR A 857 -18.02 -3.96 12.62
C TYR A 857 -17.48 -2.66 12.05
N GLN A 858 -18.07 -1.54 12.44
CA GLN A 858 -17.60 -0.19 12.16
C GLN A 858 -17.19 0.45 13.48
N THR A 859 -16.04 1.13 13.52
CA THR A 859 -15.72 2.06 14.61
C THR A 859 -15.86 3.47 14.09
N ASP A 860 -16.61 4.29 14.83
CA ASP A 860 -16.85 5.69 14.51
C ASP A 860 -16.17 6.55 15.58
N GLY A 861 -15.47 7.60 15.14
CA GLY A 861 -14.95 8.64 16.02
C GLY A 861 -16.08 9.47 16.65
N VAL A 862 -15.71 10.45 17.47
CA VAL A 862 -16.65 11.42 18.04
C VAL A 862 -16.38 12.78 17.40
N TRP A 863 -17.43 13.38 16.84
CA TRP A 863 -17.38 14.70 16.25
C TRP A 863 -18.71 15.44 16.39
N GLU A 864 -18.62 16.76 16.45
CA GLU A 864 -19.74 17.70 16.34
C GLU A 864 -19.56 18.50 15.06
N GLU A 865 -20.64 18.74 14.31
CA GLU A 865 -20.59 19.42 13.01
C GLU A 865 -21.67 20.49 12.90
N THR A 866 -21.27 21.71 12.57
CA THR A 866 -22.16 22.85 12.27
C THR A 866 -22.27 23.04 10.74
N GLU A 867 -22.66 24.23 10.29
CA GLU A 867 -22.54 24.61 8.87
C GLU A 867 -21.12 25.08 8.52
N THR A 868 -20.43 25.72 9.47
CA THR A 868 -19.11 26.35 9.33
C THR A 868 -17.95 25.47 9.82
N ASP A 869 -18.19 24.57 10.77
CA ASP A 869 -17.13 23.93 11.55
C ASP A 869 -17.36 22.42 11.73
N LEU A 870 -16.26 21.69 11.88
CA LEU A 870 -16.22 20.29 12.32
C LEU A 870 -15.25 20.16 13.49
N HIS A 871 -15.76 19.89 14.70
CA HIS A 871 -14.96 19.63 15.90
C HIS A 871 -14.88 18.13 16.14
N ILE A 872 -13.68 17.57 16.11
CA ILE A 872 -13.39 16.15 16.29
C ILE A 872 -12.71 15.96 17.65
N THR A 873 -13.32 15.15 18.51
CA THR A 873 -12.84 14.83 19.87
C THR A 873 -12.39 13.37 20.00
N GLU A 874 -12.68 12.52 19.01
CA GLU A 874 -12.13 11.17 18.90
C GLU A 874 -12.00 10.73 17.44
N LEU A 875 -10.91 10.02 17.10
CA LEU A 875 -10.68 9.39 15.80
C LEU A 875 -11.03 7.89 15.86
N PRO A 876 -11.57 7.29 14.78
CA PRO A 876 -11.88 5.87 14.73
C PRO A 876 -10.63 4.99 14.88
N VAL A 877 -10.79 3.76 15.36
CA VAL A 877 -9.70 2.84 15.66
C VAL A 877 -8.91 2.50 14.39
N GLY A 878 -7.58 2.42 14.53
CA GLY A 878 -6.64 2.27 13.41
C GLY A 878 -6.27 3.58 12.68
N THR A 879 -6.92 4.70 12.99
CA THR A 879 -6.57 6.01 12.40
C THR A 879 -5.67 6.82 13.34
N TRP A 880 -4.38 6.88 13.01
CA TRP A 880 -3.38 7.63 13.76
C TRP A 880 -3.43 9.14 13.45
N THR A 881 -3.23 9.97 14.47
CA THR A 881 -3.45 11.43 14.39
C THR A 881 -2.60 12.09 13.30
N TYR A 882 -1.34 11.68 13.12
CA TYR A 882 -0.46 12.25 12.09
C TYR A 882 -0.91 11.89 10.66
N ASN A 883 -1.43 10.67 10.45
CA ASN A 883 -2.00 10.26 9.17
C ASN A 883 -3.26 11.05 8.84
N TYR A 884 -4.08 11.34 9.86
CA TYR A 884 -5.29 12.15 9.70
C TYR A 884 -4.94 13.63 9.42
N LYS A 885 -3.94 14.21 10.10
CA LYS A 885 -3.41 15.56 9.79
C LYS A 885 -2.92 15.66 8.34
N SER A 886 -2.14 14.69 7.86
CA SER A 886 -1.72 14.65 6.44
C SER A 886 -2.89 14.58 5.45
N TYR A 887 -4.04 14.03 5.87
CA TYR A 887 -5.27 14.09 5.07
C TYR A 887 -5.94 15.48 5.13
N ILE A 888 -6.03 16.12 6.30
CA ILE A 888 -6.50 17.51 6.43
C ILE A 888 -5.64 18.46 5.58
N ASP A 889 -4.31 18.34 5.64
CA ASP A 889 -3.39 19.16 4.84
C ASP A 889 -3.65 19.00 3.33
N SER A 890 -3.98 17.80 2.87
CA SER A 890 -4.36 17.55 1.47
C SER A 890 -5.72 18.18 1.08
N LEU A 891 -6.65 18.32 2.03
CA LEU A 891 -7.91 19.04 1.82
C LEU A 891 -7.68 20.55 1.72
N LYS A 892 -6.81 21.12 2.56
CA LYS A 892 -6.40 22.53 2.51
C LYS A 892 -5.68 22.86 1.19
N GLN A 893 -4.79 21.98 0.72
CA GLN A 893 -4.17 22.10 -0.63
C GLN A 893 -5.19 22.03 -1.79
N SER A 894 -6.37 21.45 -1.57
CA SER A 894 -7.45 21.36 -2.57
C SER A 894 -8.52 22.46 -2.44
N ASN A 895 -8.31 23.45 -1.56
CA ASN A 895 -9.27 24.54 -1.26
C ASN A 895 -10.68 24.04 -0.87
N LEU A 896 -10.74 22.98 -0.04
CA LEU A 896 -11.99 22.45 0.53
C LEU A 896 -12.22 22.90 1.99
N ILE A 897 -11.16 23.34 2.67
CA ILE A 897 -11.15 23.84 4.04
C ILE A 897 -10.17 25.01 4.13
N ASP A 898 -10.45 25.98 5.00
CA ASP A 898 -9.66 27.21 5.10
C ASP A 898 -8.53 27.08 6.13
N GLU A 899 -8.86 26.61 7.33
CA GLU A 899 -7.97 26.52 8.49
C GLU A 899 -8.38 25.34 9.38
N TYR A 900 -7.48 24.89 10.24
CA TYR A 900 -7.81 23.96 11.33
C TYR A 900 -6.97 24.23 12.57
N ASP A 901 -7.60 24.15 13.75
CA ASP A 901 -6.92 24.14 15.04
C ASP A 901 -6.46 22.72 15.37
N ASP A 902 -5.21 22.60 15.80
CA ASP A 902 -4.58 21.36 16.26
C ASP A 902 -4.34 21.42 17.78
N CYS A 903 -5.31 20.94 18.56
CA CYS A 903 -5.23 20.88 20.03
C CYS A 903 -5.02 19.45 20.57
N ASN A 904 -4.54 18.53 19.74
CA ASN A 904 -4.30 17.14 20.13
C ASN A 904 -3.18 17.03 21.17
N THR A 905 -3.30 16.06 22.08
CA THR A 905 -2.18 15.61 22.93
C THR A 905 -1.63 14.27 22.40
N ASP A 906 -0.72 13.63 23.14
CA ASP A 906 -0.25 12.26 22.88
C ASP A 906 -1.30 11.19 23.21
N LYS A 907 -2.23 11.48 24.13
CA LYS A 907 -3.31 10.58 24.58
C LYS A 907 -4.71 10.94 24.04
N THR A 908 -5.02 12.22 23.86
CA THR A 908 -6.38 12.74 23.52
C THR A 908 -6.44 13.45 22.17
N ILE A 909 -7.59 13.32 21.49
CA ILE A 909 -7.87 13.97 20.21
C ILE A 909 -8.64 15.28 20.44
N ASN A 910 -8.25 16.33 19.73
CA ASN A 910 -8.99 17.59 19.68
C ASN A 910 -8.57 18.37 18.42
N ILE A 911 -9.41 18.36 17.39
CA ILE A 911 -9.17 19.05 16.11
C ILE A 911 -10.43 19.86 15.76
N LYS A 912 -10.29 21.13 15.40
CA LYS A 912 -11.40 21.90 14.80
C LYS A 912 -11.04 22.26 13.38
N ILE A 913 -11.95 22.02 12.44
CA ILE A 913 -11.74 22.29 11.01
C ILE A 913 -12.77 23.32 10.56
N HIS A 914 -12.31 24.40 9.94
CA HIS A 914 -13.15 25.48 9.41
C HIS A 914 -13.42 25.25 7.91
N TYR A 915 -14.69 25.21 7.53
CA TYR A 915 -15.15 24.85 6.20
C TYR A 915 -15.30 26.04 5.25
N SER A 916 -14.50 26.06 4.18
CA SER A 916 -14.90 26.74 2.94
C SER A 916 -16.04 25.99 2.24
N LYS A 917 -16.10 24.66 2.40
CA LYS A 917 -17.19 23.82 1.88
C LYS A 917 -17.36 22.51 2.66
N LYS A 918 -18.58 22.23 3.13
CA LYS A 918 -18.92 21.03 3.91
C LYS A 918 -18.47 19.72 3.24
N LEU A 919 -17.68 18.92 3.96
CA LEU A 919 -17.02 17.73 3.43
C LEU A 919 -17.98 16.54 3.26
N LYS A 920 -18.02 15.97 2.04
CA LYS A 920 -18.81 14.75 1.73
C LYS A 920 -18.25 13.46 2.35
N ASN A 921 -16.96 13.41 2.65
CA ASN A 921 -16.31 12.30 3.34
C ASN A 921 -15.37 12.89 4.38
N LYS A 922 -15.53 12.50 5.64
CA LYS A 922 -14.71 12.95 6.77
C LYS A 922 -13.61 11.95 7.15
N LYS A 923 -13.69 10.68 6.71
CA LYS A 923 -12.85 9.56 7.20
C LYS A 923 -12.85 9.38 8.73
N LEU A 924 -13.99 9.64 9.38
CA LEU A 924 -14.18 9.44 10.82
C LEU A 924 -14.78 8.07 11.17
N SER A 925 -14.84 7.16 10.20
CA SER A 925 -15.30 5.78 10.34
C SER A 925 -14.26 4.80 9.78
N THR A 926 -13.98 3.70 10.48
CA THR A 926 -13.16 2.58 9.99
C THR A 926 -13.90 1.26 10.12
N LEU A 927 -13.54 0.26 9.29
CA LEU A 927 -14.11 -1.08 9.34
C LEU A 927 -13.16 -2.05 10.03
N ILE A 928 -13.71 -2.87 10.93
CA ILE A 928 -13.06 -4.02 11.57
C ILE A 928 -13.76 -5.29 11.10
N SER A 929 -13.02 -6.38 10.91
CA SER A 929 -13.60 -7.67 10.55
C SER A 929 -12.90 -8.83 11.26
N THR A 930 -13.69 -9.79 11.73
CA THR A 930 -13.22 -11.05 12.33
C THR A 930 -13.10 -12.17 11.28
N ASN A 931 -13.28 -11.89 9.99
CA ASN A 931 -13.26 -12.89 8.92
C ASN A 931 -11.91 -13.61 8.73
N ASN A 932 -10.86 -13.20 9.44
CA ASN A 932 -9.49 -13.69 9.28
C ASN A 932 -8.80 -13.99 10.63
N MET A 933 -9.54 -14.53 11.60
CA MET A 933 -8.99 -15.03 12.86
C MET A 933 -8.32 -16.37 12.62
N ILE A 934 -6.98 -16.39 12.61
CA ILE A 934 -6.18 -17.59 12.34
C ILE A 934 -5.13 -17.76 13.44
N CYS A 935 -5.08 -18.94 14.05
CA CYS A 935 -4.12 -19.31 15.09
C CYS A 935 -3.55 -20.71 14.80
N PHE A 936 -2.44 -21.05 15.45
CA PHE A 936 -2.11 -22.45 15.68
C PHE A 936 -3.02 -23.04 16.76
N ASP A 937 -3.52 -24.25 16.53
CA ASP A 937 -4.21 -25.07 17.53
C ASP A 937 -3.22 -25.64 18.59
N PRO A 938 -3.69 -26.37 19.61
CA PRO A 938 -2.82 -27.03 20.59
C PRO A 938 -1.86 -28.11 20.02
N ASN A 939 -2.02 -28.47 18.74
CA ASN A 939 -1.24 -29.49 18.02
C ASN A 939 -0.33 -28.88 16.93
N HIS A 940 -0.13 -27.55 16.94
CA HIS A 940 0.64 -26.79 15.95
C HIS A 940 0.11 -26.85 14.51
N LYS A 941 -1.19 -27.10 14.33
CA LYS A 941 -1.89 -27.01 13.03
C LYS A 941 -2.54 -25.63 12.88
N ILE A 942 -2.42 -25.03 11.70
CA ILE A 942 -3.03 -23.72 11.41
C ILE A 942 -4.54 -23.91 11.25
N LYS A 943 -5.32 -23.23 12.09
CA LYS A 943 -6.78 -23.27 12.08
C LYS A 943 -7.36 -21.86 11.93
N LYS A 944 -8.39 -21.75 11.08
CA LYS A 944 -9.26 -20.57 11.01
C LYS A 944 -10.44 -20.76 11.97
N TYR A 945 -10.83 -19.66 12.62
CA TYR A 945 -12.00 -19.55 13.48
C TYR A 945 -12.97 -18.54 12.85
N GLU A 946 -14.26 -18.83 12.84
CA GLU A 946 -15.29 -17.95 12.27
C GLU A 946 -15.83 -16.96 13.32
N THR A 947 -15.83 -17.33 14.61
CA THR A 947 -16.28 -16.47 15.71
C THR A 947 -15.28 -16.51 16.89
N PRO A 948 -15.16 -15.43 17.70
CA PRO A 948 -14.26 -15.42 18.85
C PRO A 948 -14.71 -16.38 19.97
N GLU A 949 -15.98 -16.76 20.01
CA GLU A 949 -16.52 -17.78 20.93
C GLU A 949 -15.97 -19.19 20.61
N GLU A 950 -15.62 -19.49 19.35
CA GLU A 950 -14.92 -20.73 19.00
C GLU A 950 -13.51 -20.78 19.62
N ILE A 951 -12.81 -19.64 19.66
CA ILE A 951 -11.50 -19.49 20.31
C ILE A 951 -11.63 -19.69 21.82
N ILE A 952 -12.63 -19.08 22.48
CA ILE A 952 -12.92 -19.33 23.90
C ILE A 952 -13.17 -20.82 24.15
N LYS A 953 -13.99 -21.46 23.31
CA LYS A 953 -14.36 -22.88 23.46
C LYS A 953 -13.17 -23.83 23.32
N GLU A 954 -12.26 -23.59 22.37
CA GLU A 954 -11.07 -24.43 22.19
C GLU A 954 -10.06 -24.25 23.34
N PHE A 955 -9.82 -23.00 23.74
CA PHE A 955 -9.05 -22.66 24.93
C PHE A 955 -9.62 -23.31 26.21
N TYR A 956 -10.94 -23.34 26.37
CA TYR A 956 -11.61 -23.79 27.59
C TYR A 956 -11.30 -25.24 27.97
N TYR A 957 -11.38 -26.18 27.04
CA TYR A 957 -11.14 -27.60 27.34
C TYR A 957 -9.68 -27.88 27.72
N VAL A 958 -8.73 -27.19 27.08
CA VAL A 958 -7.31 -27.27 27.43
C VAL A 958 -7.08 -26.64 28.80
N ARG A 959 -7.62 -25.44 29.07
CA ARG A 959 -7.44 -24.75 30.34
C ARG A 959 -8.03 -25.54 31.52
N LEU A 960 -9.21 -26.13 31.38
CA LEU A 960 -9.83 -26.98 32.40
C LEU A 960 -8.96 -28.23 32.72
N THR A 961 -8.30 -28.79 31.70
CA THR A 961 -7.34 -29.90 31.84
C THR A 961 -6.07 -29.46 32.57
N PHE A 962 -5.63 -28.22 32.41
CA PHE A 962 -4.52 -27.65 33.19
C PHE A 962 -4.90 -27.36 34.65
N TYR A 963 -6.16 -27.02 34.97
CA TYR A 963 -6.61 -26.95 36.37
C TYR A 963 -6.63 -28.32 37.07
N LEU A 964 -6.94 -29.41 36.36
CA LEU A 964 -6.77 -30.78 36.88
C LEU A 964 -5.30 -31.03 37.25
N LYS A 965 -4.38 -30.86 36.29
CA LYS A 965 -2.93 -31.01 36.51
C LYS A 965 -2.40 -30.11 37.63
N ARG A 966 -2.87 -28.86 37.72
CA ARG A 966 -2.51 -27.91 38.79
C ARG A 966 -2.98 -28.43 40.14
N LYS A 967 -4.24 -28.87 40.27
CA LYS A 967 -4.78 -29.44 41.51
C LYS A 967 -3.96 -30.66 41.93
N GLU A 968 -3.70 -31.58 41.01
CA GLU A 968 -2.90 -32.79 41.27
C GLU A 968 -1.49 -32.44 41.77
N LYS A 969 -0.77 -31.54 41.07
CA LYS A 969 0.60 -31.15 41.45
C LYS A 969 0.65 -30.35 42.76
N LEU A 970 -0.35 -29.51 43.05
CA LEU A 970 -0.43 -28.81 44.33
C LEU A 970 -0.77 -29.78 45.49
N LEU A 971 -1.63 -30.78 45.28
CA LEU A 971 -1.89 -31.84 46.26
C LEU A 971 -0.65 -32.71 46.50
N GLU A 972 0.14 -32.99 45.47
CA GLU A 972 1.44 -33.68 45.57
C GLU A 972 2.42 -32.89 46.44
N ILE A 973 2.63 -31.60 46.14
CA ILE A 973 3.55 -30.71 46.88
C ILE A 973 3.11 -30.53 48.34
N LEU A 974 1.80 -30.45 48.61
CA LEU A 974 1.28 -30.36 49.98
C LEU A 974 1.51 -31.66 50.76
N LYS A 975 1.31 -32.85 50.15
CA LYS A 975 1.68 -34.14 50.75
C LYS A 975 3.18 -34.21 51.05
N GLU A 976 4.02 -33.83 50.08
CA GLU A 976 5.47 -33.83 50.23
C GLU A 976 5.91 -32.91 51.38
N ARG A 977 5.32 -31.71 51.48
CA ARG A 977 5.57 -30.75 52.56
C ARG A 977 5.13 -31.29 53.93
N MET A 978 3.96 -31.92 54.01
CA MET A 978 3.48 -32.58 55.23
C MET A 978 4.45 -33.68 55.67
N LEU A 979 4.81 -34.61 54.78
CA LEU A 979 5.74 -35.71 55.08
C LEU A 979 7.16 -35.21 55.43
N LYS A 980 7.66 -34.17 54.74
CA LYS A 980 8.94 -33.51 55.08
C LYS A 980 8.88 -32.88 56.47
N ASN A 981 7.76 -32.29 56.90
CA ASN A 981 7.64 -31.71 58.23
C ASN A 981 7.44 -32.77 59.32
N GLU A 982 6.66 -33.81 59.05
CA GLU A 982 6.51 -34.98 59.95
C GLU A 982 7.86 -35.67 60.20
N ASN A 983 8.62 -35.95 59.14
CA ASN A 983 9.96 -36.52 59.25
C ASN A 983 10.94 -35.59 59.98
N LYS A 984 10.87 -34.26 59.81
CA LYS A 984 11.66 -33.32 60.63
C LYS A 984 11.26 -33.39 62.10
N VAL A 985 9.97 -33.48 62.43
CA VAL A 985 9.50 -33.61 63.82
C VAL A 985 9.94 -34.93 64.45
N ARG A 986 9.87 -36.05 63.71
CA ARG A 986 10.43 -37.35 64.13
C ARG A 986 11.94 -37.24 64.38
N PHE A 987 12.67 -36.63 63.45
CA PHE A 987 14.13 -36.47 63.52
C PHE A 987 14.58 -35.60 64.70
N ILE A 988 14.01 -34.40 64.89
CA ILE A 988 14.35 -33.54 66.03
C ILE A 988 14.04 -34.28 67.35
N LYS A 989 12.88 -34.94 67.46
CA LYS A 989 12.53 -35.72 68.67
C LYS A 989 13.55 -36.81 68.96
N ALA A 990 13.97 -37.57 67.94
CA ALA A 990 14.97 -38.64 68.10
C ALA A 990 16.36 -38.10 68.49
N VAL A 991 16.76 -36.94 67.96
CA VAL A 991 18.05 -36.31 68.30
C VAL A 991 18.04 -35.68 69.70
N VAL A 992 16.94 -35.01 70.08
CA VAL A 992 16.77 -34.35 71.40
C VAL A 992 16.56 -35.35 72.55
N SER A 993 16.20 -36.60 72.24
CA SER A 993 16.06 -37.70 73.21
C SER A 993 17.23 -38.70 73.19
N ASP A 994 18.36 -38.33 72.58
CA ASP A 994 19.57 -39.16 72.38
C ASP A 994 19.35 -40.50 71.65
N GLN A 995 18.16 -40.75 71.10
CA GLN A 995 17.84 -41.94 70.31
C GLN A 995 18.60 -41.98 68.96
N LEU A 996 18.86 -40.82 68.36
CA LEU A 996 19.58 -40.69 67.09
C LEU A 996 20.87 -39.86 67.25
N ILE A 997 21.96 -40.56 67.60
CA ILE A 997 23.27 -39.94 67.78
C ILE A 997 23.92 -39.62 66.41
N ILE A 998 23.81 -38.36 65.98
CA ILE A 998 24.46 -37.84 64.76
C ILE A 998 25.98 -37.66 64.97
N ASN A 999 26.39 -37.19 66.15
CA ASN A 999 27.78 -36.87 66.44
C ASN A 999 28.67 -38.12 66.44
N LYS A 1000 29.86 -38.00 65.82
CA LYS A 1000 30.90 -39.05 65.71
C LYS A 1000 30.57 -40.27 64.82
N LYS A 1001 29.39 -40.39 64.21
CA LYS A 1001 29.11 -41.39 63.15
C LYS A 1001 29.54 -40.86 61.77
N LYS A 1002 29.80 -41.73 60.78
CA LYS A 1002 30.00 -41.28 59.39
C LYS A 1002 28.64 -41.05 58.73
N ARG A 1003 28.55 -40.12 57.78
CA ARG A 1003 27.29 -39.79 57.08
C ARG A 1003 26.60 -41.02 56.46
N LYS A 1004 27.37 -41.99 55.92
CA LYS A 1004 26.83 -43.23 55.36
C LYS A 1004 26.11 -44.07 56.41
N ASP A 1005 26.68 -44.18 57.61
CA ASP A 1005 26.14 -44.98 58.71
C ASP A 1005 24.81 -44.38 59.21
N ILE A 1006 24.72 -43.05 59.27
CA ILE A 1006 23.50 -42.29 59.63
C ILE A 1006 22.41 -42.46 58.56
N ILE A 1007 22.77 -42.44 57.27
CA ILE A 1007 21.80 -42.70 56.19
C ILE A 1007 21.22 -44.12 56.32
N SER A 1008 22.05 -45.13 56.57
CA SER A 1008 21.59 -46.51 56.82
C SER A 1008 20.89 -46.74 58.16
N GLU A 1009 20.79 -45.72 58.99
CA GLU A 1009 19.98 -45.69 60.22
C GLU A 1009 18.62 -45.03 59.94
N LEU A 1010 18.60 -43.93 59.18
CA LEU A 1010 17.38 -43.30 58.66
C LEU A 1010 16.58 -44.20 57.70
N GLU A 1011 17.27 -45.00 56.88
CA GLU A 1011 16.66 -46.02 56.01
C GLU A 1011 15.91 -47.09 56.82
N LYS A 1012 16.48 -47.55 57.95
CA LYS A 1012 15.86 -48.57 58.83
C LYS A 1012 14.65 -48.02 59.59
N GLU A 1013 14.73 -46.78 60.02
CA GLU A 1013 13.66 -46.08 60.73
C GLU A 1013 12.54 -45.57 59.80
N ASN A 1014 12.53 -45.96 58.52
CA ASN A 1014 11.54 -45.52 57.53
C ASN A 1014 11.37 -43.99 57.49
N TYR A 1015 12.48 -43.28 57.26
CA TYR A 1015 12.44 -41.88 56.82
C TYR A 1015 12.43 -41.83 55.29
N GLU A 1016 11.67 -40.88 54.72
CA GLU A 1016 11.58 -40.74 53.26
C GLU A 1016 12.86 -40.10 52.69
N PRO A 1017 13.51 -40.67 51.66
CA PRO A 1017 14.85 -40.28 51.18
C PRO A 1017 14.90 -39.00 50.33
N PHE A 1018 14.00 -38.03 50.57
CA PHE A 1018 14.00 -36.75 49.86
C PHE A 1018 15.38 -36.09 49.87
N ASP A 1019 15.82 -35.59 48.72
CA ASP A 1019 17.11 -34.91 48.55
C ASP A 1019 18.31 -35.70 49.11
N ASN A 1020 18.26 -37.05 49.10
CA ASN A 1020 19.25 -37.94 49.74
C ASN A 1020 19.49 -37.59 51.23
N TYR A 1021 18.37 -37.51 51.96
CA TYR A 1021 18.26 -37.12 53.37
C TYR A 1021 18.81 -35.74 53.75
N ASN A 1022 19.20 -34.90 52.78
CA ASN A 1022 19.75 -33.56 53.08
C ASN A 1022 18.77 -32.67 53.84
N TYR A 1023 17.46 -32.77 53.60
CA TYR A 1023 16.43 -31.99 54.31
C TYR A 1023 16.36 -32.22 55.83
N LEU A 1024 17.01 -33.28 56.34
CA LEU A 1024 17.26 -33.56 57.75
C LEU A 1024 18.72 -33.28 58.13
N LEU A 1025 19.67 -33.79 57.34
CA LEU A 1025 21.10 -33.74 57.64
C LEU A 1025 21.75 -32.35 57.45
N SER A 1026 21.09 -31.42 56.76
CA SER A 1026 21.52 -30.02 56.62
C SER A 1026 20.81 -29.06 57.59
N MET A 1027 20.13 -29.59 58.62
CA MET A 1027 19.48 -28.76 59.64
C MET A 1027 20.51 -28.13 60.57
N GLU A 1028 20.38 -26.81 60.79
CA GLU A 1028 21.29 -26.05 61.65
C GLU A 1028 21.08 -26.44 63.12
N LEU A 1029 22.17 -26.54 63.90
CA LEU A 1029 22.14 -27.06 65.29
C LEU A 1029 21.12 -26.36 66.21
N TYR A 1030 20.92 -25.05 66.06
CA TYR A 1030 19.94 -24.29 66.85
C TYR A 1030 18.47 -24.61 66.51
N SER A 1031 18.21 -25.32 65.41
CA SER A 1031 16.87 -25.75 65.00
C SER A 1031 16.43 -27.07 65.66
N LEU A 1032 17.30 -27.71 66.45
CA LEU A 1032 17.03 -28.94 67.18
C LEU A 1032 16.39 -28.66 68.55
N THR A 1033 15.26 -27.94 68.57
CA THR A 1033 14.58 -27.47 69.79
C THR A 1033 13.10 -27.83 69.82
N PHE A 1034 12.52 -27.87 71.03
CA PHE A 1034 11.07 -28.07 71.21
C PHE A 1034 10.24 -26.96 70.56
N GLU A 1035 10.67 -25.69 70.65
CA GLU A 1035 10.04 -24.57 69.94
C GLU A 1035 9.99 -24.79 68.41
N ARG A 1036 11.05 -25.40 67.83
CA ARG A 1036 11.05 -25.72 66.40
C ARG A 1036 10.13 -26.90 66.07
N ILE A 1037 9.98 -27.88 66.96
CA ILE A 1037 8.97 -28.94 66.83
C ILE A 1037 7.56 -28.35 66.81
N GLU A 1038 7.23 -27.46 67.75
CA GLU A 1038 5.91 -26.79 67.80
C GLU A 1038 5.63 -26.05 66.49
N LYS A 1039 6.56 -25.19 66.05
CA LYS A 1039 6.43 -24.48 64.77
C LYS A 1039 6.34 -25.40 63.55
N LEU A 1040 7.00 -26.57 63.55
CA LEU A 1040 6.86 -27.55 62.46
C LEU A 1040 5.50 -28.26 62.48
N ASN A 1041 4.91 -28.49 63.65
CA ASN A 1041 3.53 -28.98 63.79
C ASN A 1041 2.53 -27.93 63.32
N GLU A 1042 2.74 -26.63 63.60
CA GLU A 1042 1.93 -25.54 63.04
C GLU A 1042 2.03 -25.50 61.51
N GLU A 1043 3.25 -25.56 60.95
CA GLU A 1043 3.47 -25.62 59.50
C GLU A 1043 2.84 -26.87 58.87
N TYR A 1044 2.81 -28.01 59.57
CA TYR A 1044 2.13 -29.25 59.15
C TYR A 1044 0.61 -29.07 59.13
N GLU A 1045 0.00 -28.64 60.25
CA GLU A 1045 -1.45 -28.48 60.37
C GLU A 1045 -1.99 -27.37 59.45
N GLN A 1046 -1.20 -26.34 59.14
CA GLN A 1046 -1.52 -25.38 58.09
C GLN A 1046 -1.51 -26.03 56.70
N SER A 1047 -0.44 -26.77 56.35
CA SER A 1047 -0.34 -27.50 55.08
C SER A 1047 -1.46 -28.54 54.91
N ARG A 1048 -1.89 -29.17 56.01
CA ARG A 1048 -3.01 -30.10 56.07
C ARG A 1048 -4.35 -29.41 55.78
N LYS A 1049 -4.61 -28.25 56.38
CA LYS A 1049 -5.84 -27.46 56.11
C LYS A 1049 -5.90 -26.99 54.66
N GLU A 1050 -4.76 -26.58 54.10
CA GLU A 1050 -4.61 -26.27 52.68
C GLU A 1050 -4.91 -27.50 51.80
N TYR A 1051 -4.36 -28.67 52.15
CA TYR A 1051 -4.61 -29.94 51.45
C TYR A 1051 -6.08 -30.37 51.51
N GLU A 1052 -6.70 -30.39 52.69
CA GLU A 1052 -8.10 -30.77 52.89
C GLU A 1052 -9.08 -29.80 52.20
N SER A 1053 -8.71 -28.52 52.09
CA SER A 1053 -9.46 -27.50 51.32
C SER A 1053 -9.34 -27.76 49.81
N LEU A 1054 -8.11 -27.86 49.29
CA LEU A 1054 -7.84 -28.09 47.87
C LEU A 1054 -8.43 -29.42 47.37
N LEU A 1055 -8.45 -30.45 48.21
CA LEU A 1055 -9.02 -31.75 47.87
C LEU A 1055 -10.53 -31.65 47.55
N ARG A 1056 -11.26 -30.78 48.27
CA ARG A 1056 -12.72 -30.57 48.09
C ARG A 1056 -13.07 -29.73 46.85
N LYS A 1057 -12.23 -28.75 46.49
CA LYS A 1057 -12.47 -27.87 45.32
C LYS A 1057 -12.41 -28.63 44.00
N THR A 1058 -13.33 -28.40 43.09
CA THR A 1058 -13.26 -28.89 41.71
C THR A 1058 -12.34 -28.02 40.84
N PRO A 1059 -11.92 -28.49 39.65
CA PRO A 1059 -11.23 -27.65 38.67
C PRO A 1059 -12.05 -26.43 38.22
N LYS A 1060 -13.39 -26.54 38.22
CA LYS A 1060 -14.28 -25.41 37.93
C LYS A 1060 -14.25 -24.36 39.05
N ASP A 1061 -14.19 -24.78 40.31
CA ASP A 1061 -14.11 -23.86 41.46
C ASP A 1061 -12.79 -23.10 41.49
N LEU A 1062 -11.66 -23.80 41.30
CA LEU A 1062 -10.33 -23.19 41.22
C LEU A 1062 -10.22 -22.16 40.09
N TRP A 1063 -10.94 -22.36 38.98
CA TRP A 1063 -10.97 -21.38 37.90
C TRP A 1063 -11.85 -20.17 38.23
N ASN A 1064 -12.99 -20.35 38.90
CA ASN A 1064 -13.77 -19.19 39.36
C ASN A 1064 -12.96 -18.34 40.35
N GLU A 1065 -12.22 -18.96 41.28
CA GLU A 1065 -11.34 -18.23 42.22
C GLU A 1065 -10.24 -17.42 41.51
N ASP A 1066 -9.52 -18.02 40.55
CA ASP A 1066 -8.53 -17.31 39.71
C ASP A 1066 -9.16 -16.14 38.92
N LEU A 1067 -10.42 -16.28 38.46
CA LEU A 1067 -11.15 -15.25 37.70
C LEU A 1067 -11.67 -14.11 38.58
N ASP A 1068 -12.10 -14.42 39.80
CA ASP A 1068 -12.62 -13.45 40.76
C ASP A 1068 -11.49 -12.51 41.26
N GLU A 1069 -10.30 -13.06 41.58
CA GLU A 1069 -9.13 -12.24 41.93
C GLU A 1069 -8.68 -11.36 40.75
N PHE A 1070 -8.68 -11.92 39.53
CA PHE A 1070 -8.35 -11.15 38.33
C PHE A 1070 -9.36 -10.03 38.04
N GLU A 1071 -10.66 -10.28 38.16
CA GLU A 1071 -11.70 -9.27 37.90
C GLU A 1071 -11.63 -8.11 38.90
N GLU A 1072 -11.48 -8.40 40.20
CA GLU A 1072 -11.31 -7.37 41.24
C GLU A 1072 -10.12 -6.45 40.90
N LYS A 1073 -8.96 -7.04 40.56
CA LYS A 1073 -7.74 -6.28 40.28
C LYS A 1073 -7.70 -5.64 38.90
N TYR A 1074 -8.46 -6.14 37.92
CA TYR A 1074 -8.63 -5.45 36.65
C TYR A 1074 -9.56 -4.23 36.79
N ILE A 1075 -10.61 -4.30 37.62
CA ILE A 1075 -11.49 -3.15 37.90
C ILE A 1075 -10.73 -2.08 38.69
N GLU A 1076 -9.93 -2.44 39.71
CA GLU A 1076 -9.03 -1.49 40.39
C GLU A 1076 -8.07 -0.78 39.41
N PHE A 1077 -7.50 -1.53 38.47
CA PHE A 1077 -6.60 -1.01 37.43
C PHE A 1077 -7.30 -0.05 36.45
N LEU A 1078 -8.50 -0.41 35.97
CA LEU A 1078 -9.28 0.44 35.07
C LEU A 1078 -9.70 1.76 35.73
N HIS A 1079 -10.23 1.72 36.96
CA HIS A 1079 -10.63 2.94 37.68
C HIS A 1079 -9.44 3.90 37.90
N ALA A 1080 -8.25 3.37 38.20
CA ALA A 1080 -7.05 4.18 38.38
C ALA A 1080 -6.57 4.87 37.09
N GLU A 1081 -6.72 4.24 35.93
CA GLU A 1081 -6.36 4.83 34.62
C GLU A 1081 -7.45 5.79 34.11
N GLU A 1082 -8.73 5.47 34.28
CA GLU A 1082 -9.86 6.34 33.91
C GLU A 1082 -9.78 7.68 34.67
N GLU A 1083 -9.47 7.64 35.97
CA GLU A 1083 -9.19 8.83 36.78
C GLU A 1083 -8.05 9.69 36.18
N GLU A 1084 -7.08 9.14 35.46
CA GLU A 1084 -6.03 9.92 34.78
C GLU A 1084 -6.54 10.52 33.46
N TYR A 1085 -7.22 9.72 32.63
CA TYR A 1085 -7.76 10.17 31.35
C TYR A 1085 -8.83 11.26 31.49
N GLU A 1086 -9.69 11.21 32.52
CA GLU A 1086 -10.61 12.31 32.81
C GLU A 1086 -9.89 13.61 33.16
N LYS A 1087 -8.85 13.56 34.00
CA LYS A 1087 -8.06 14.75 34.38
C LYS A 1087 -7.36 15.37 33.17
N LEU A 1088 -6.95 14.55 32.19
CA LEU A 1088 -6.35 15.00 30.92
C LEU A 1088 -7.39 15.53 29.92
N ARG A 1089 -8.63 15.02 29.93
CA ARG A 1089 -9.74 15.56 29.13
C ARG A 1089 -10.26 16.90 29.68
N ASN A 1090 -10.23 17.07 31.00
CA ASN A 1090 -10.87 18.19 31.71
C ASN A 1090 -9.94 19.38 32.05
N GLY A 1091 -8.72 19.44 31.50
CA GLY A 1091 -7.74 20.51 31.76
C GLY A 1091 -7.12 21.10 30.47
N SER A 1092 -6.82 22.40 30.37
CA SER A 1092 -6.98 23.47 31.39
C SER A 1092 -7.02 24.88 30.81
N VAL A 1093 -8.03 25.67 31.19
CA VAL A 1093 -7.95 27.14 31.25
C VAL A 1093 -8.22 27.54 32.71
N GLY A 1094 -7.17 27.87 33.45
CA GLY A 1094 -7.28 28.23 34.86
C GLY A 1094 -5.92 28.46 35.52
N THR A 1095 -5.79 29.56 36.27
CA THR A 1095 -4.52 29.94 36.91
C THR A 1095 -4.23 29.13 38.17
N LEU A 1096 -3.00 28.62 38.27
CA LEU A 1096 -2.52 27.87 39.45
C LEU A 1096 -2.59 28.72 40.72
N LYS A 1097 -3.33 28.24 41.73
CA LYS A 1097 -3.16 28.62 43.15
C LYS A 1097 -2.84 27.36 43.97
N PRO A 1098 -1.86 27.42 44.89
CA PRO A 1098 -1.43 26.23 45.64
C PRO A 1098 -2.40 25.91 46.79
N VAL A 1099 -2.90 24.67 46.83
CA VAL A 1099 -3.70 24.13 47.94
C VAL A 1099 -2.86 23.13 48.74
N LYS A 1100 -3.03 23.13 50.07
CA LYS A 1100 -2.15 22.42 51.03
C LYS A 1100 -2.58 20.97 51.25
N LYS A 1101 -1.61 20.06 51.48
CA LYS A 1101 -1.85 18.68 51.93
C LYS A 1101 -2.66 18.62 53.24
N LYS A 1102 -3.73 17.82 53.26
CA LYS A 1102 -4.40 17.11 54.38
C LYS A 1102 -5.59 16.34 53.78
N SER A 1103 -6.03 15.18 54.27
CA SER A 1103 -5.44 14.12 55.11
C SER A 1103 -6.40 12.92 55.06
N LYS A 1104 -5.92 11.67 55.08
CA LYS A 1104 -6.77 10.46 55.00
C LYS A 1104 -7.86 10.44 56.09
N LEU A 1105 -9.07 9.99 55.74
CA LEU A 1105 -10.01 9.37 56.66
C LEU A 1105 -10.85 8.33 55.91
N ASN A 1106 -10.94 7.10 56.44
CA ASN A 1106 -11.75 6.03 55.85
C ASN A 1106 -13.21 6.15 56.27
N LYS A 1107 -14.16 5.72 55.43
CA LYS A 1107 -15.21 4.78 55.88
C LYS A 1107 -15.98 4.08 54.75
N THR A 1108 -16.15 2.79 54.97
CA THR A 1108 -17.10 1.83 54.37
C THR A 1108 -18.47 2.40 53.97
N VAL A 1109 -18.97 1.96 52.81
CA VAL A 1109 -20.40 2.00 52.47
C VAL A 1109 -21.12 0.78 53.06
N LYS A 1110 -22.35 0.95 53.54
CA LYS A 1110 -23.33 -0.13 53.75
C LYS A 1110 -24.67 0.28 53.12
N ILE A 1111 -25.51 -0.70 52.86
CA ILE A 1111 -26.65 -0.62 51.92
C ILE A 1111 -27.95 -0.15 52.62
N SER A 1112 -28.91 0.30 51.80
CA SER A 1112 -30.38 0.40 52.01
C SER A 1112 -31.01 1.57 52.81
N GLU A 1113 -31.99 2.16 52.10
CA GLU A 1113 -33.32 2.63 52.54
C GLU A 1113 -33.59 3.98 53.27
N ARG A 1114 -34.20 4.88 52.48
CA ARG A 1114 -35.49 5.58 52.68
C ARG A 1114 -35.85 6.30 54.00
N LYS A 1115 -36.17 7.59 53.79
CA LYS A 1115 -37.25 8.44 54.36
C LYS A 1115 -36.97 9.39 55.54
N THR A 1116 -37.49 10.61 55.34
CA THR A 1116 -38.12 11.54 56.31
C THR A 1116 -37.31 12.27 57.41
N THR A 1117 -36.90 13.48 57.05
CA THR A 1117 -37.20 14.78 57.72
C THR A 1117 -36.59 15.23 59.06
N ILE A 1118 -36.43 16.57 59.12
CA ILE A 1118 -36.32 17.48 60.30
C ILE A 1118 -34.93 17.61 60.96
N THR A 1119 -34.67 18.85 61.38
CA THR A 1119 -33.41 19.38 61.94
C THR A 1119 -33.54 19.66 63.44
N LYS A 1120 -32.43 19.61 64.20
CA LYS A 1120 -31.88 20.74 64.99
C LYS A 1120 -30.68 20.40 65.91
N THR A 1121 -29.74 21.34 65.95
CA THR A 1121 -28.86 21.78 67.08
C THR A 1121 -28.07 20.80 67.96
N THR A 1122 -26.72 20.90 67.84
CA THR A 1122 -25.71 21.33 68.85
C THR A 1122 -26.17 21.73 70.29
N PRO A 1123 -25.31 21.76 71.35
CA PRO A 1123 -23.88 22.20 71.33
C PRO A 1123 -22.83 21.64 72.37
N THR A 1124 -21.53 21.75 72.02
CA THR A 1124 -20.35 22.00 72.93
C THR A 1124 -19.90 20.89 73.94
N LYS A 1125 -18.73 20.92 74.64
CA LYS A 1125 -17.78 22.02 75.03
C LYS A 1125 -16.39 21.50 75.50
N LYS A 1126 -15.26 22.13 75.04
CA LYS A 1126 -13.95 22.41 75.75
C LYS A 1126 -13.15 21.21 76.37
N THR A 1127 -11.85 21.25 76.77
CA THR A 1127 -10.61 22.10 76.63
C THR A 1127 -9.36 21.17 76.82
N VAL A 1128 -8.05 21.51 76.76
CA VAL A 1128 -7.19 22.61 77.30
C VAL A 1128 -5.90 22.78 76.44
N LYS A 1129 -5.12 23.88 76.62
CA LYS A 1129 -3.79 24.18 76.00
C LYS A 1129 -2.76 24.65 77.05
N LYS A 1130 -1.45 24.60 76.72
CA LYS A 1130 -0.35 25.61 76.92
C LYS A 1130 0.98 24.98 76.38
N SER A 1131 1.80 25.53 75.45
CA SER A 1131 2.55 26.81 75.26
C SER A 1131 3.92 26.84 75.97
N VAL A 1132 5.06 27.24 75.34
CA VAL A 1132 5.57 28.65 75.28
C VAL A 1132 6.86 28.80 74.40
N THR A 1133 6.91 29.83 73.51
CA THR A 1133 8.02 30.68 72.91
C THR A 1133 9.40 30.09 72.42
N THR A 1134 10.30 30.75 71.63
CA THR A 1134 10.45 32.13 71.04
C THR A 1134 11.35 32.19 69.75
N GLU A 1135 11.56 33.39 69.19
CA GLU A 1135 12.24 33.81 67.91
C GLU A 1135 13.81 33.87 67.96
N LYS A 1136 14.64 34.19 66.92
CA LYS A 1136 14.73 35.38 66.01
C LYS A 1136 15.47 35.19 64.65
N SER A 1137 15.44 36.27 63.84
CA SER A 1137 15.88 36.48 62.43
C SER A 1137 17.38 36.85 62.21
N VAL A 1138 17.89 37.07 60.98
CA VAL A 1138 18.01 38.37 60.23
C VAL A 1138 18.43 38.13 58.73
N SER A 1139 18.34 39.12 57.81
CA SER A 1139 18.83 39.05 56.39
C SER A 1139 19.48 40.37 55.90
N THR A 1140 19.97 40.58 54.66
CA THR A 1140 19.20 41.01 53.44
C THR A 1140 20.17 41.36 52.24
N LYS A 1141 19.66 41.55 51.00
CA LYS A 1141 20.14 42.37 49.82
C LYS A 1141 20.55 41.68 48.50
N ARG A 1142 20.67 42.48 47.41
CA ARG A 1142 20.53 42.13 45.95
C ARG A 1142 21.60 42.83 45.06
N ALA A 1143 21.93 42.24 43.90
CA ALA A 1143 22.59 42.90 42.76
C ALA A 1143 21.94 42.58 41.37
N LYS A 1144 22.68 42.64 40.24
CA LYS A 1144 22.20 43.20 38.94
C LYS A 1144 22.63 42.51 37.62
N ILE A 1145 21.69 42.48 36.65
CA ILE A 1145 21.69 43.02 35.25
C ILE A 1145 22.98 42.97 34.39
N THR A 1146 23.04 42.58 33.09
CA THR A 1146 22.23 41.71 32.16
C THR A 1146 22.93 41.56 30.77
N LYS A 1147 22.73 40.44 30.05
CA LYS A 1147 22.74 40.24 28.56
C LYS A 1147 24.01 40.47 27.71
N ILE A 1148 24.27 39.56 26.74
CA ILE A 1148 24.30 39.79 25.26
C ILE A 1148 24.48 38.43 24.49
N GLU A 1149 24.04 38.39 23.23
CA GLU A 1149 24.07 37.28 22.24
C GLU A 1149 24.18 37.91 20.81
N PRO A 1150 24.32 37.18 19.67
CA PRO A 1150 25.04 35.92 19.35
C PRO A 1150 25.88 36.05 18.02
N GLN A 1151 26.47 34.96 17.48
CA GLN A 1151 26.29 34.47 16.07
C GLN A 1151 27.37 33.51 15.47
N LYS A 1152 26.87 32.40 14.88
CA LYS A 1152 27.22 31.67 13.61
C LYS A 1152 28.68 31.44 13.10
N ARG A 1153 28.99 30.14 12.97
CA ARG A 1153 29.55 29.38 11.80
C ARG A 1153 30.83 29.87 11.06
N GLN A 1154 31.83 28.98 10.95
CA GLN A 1154 32.23 28.32 9.67
C GLN A 1154 33.12 27.06 9.87
N LYS A 1155 33.63 26.44 8.79
CA LYS A 1155 34.40 25.15 8.77
C LYS A 1155 35.83 25.35 8.24
N ILE A 1156 36.82 24.62 8.78
CA ILE A 1156 38.00 24.01 8.11
C ILE A 1156 38.84 23.22 9.18
N LYS A 1157 39.93 22.50 8.87
CA LYS A 1157 40.04 21.16 8.25
C LYS A 1157 41.53 20.94 7.86
N LYS A 1158 42.13 19.77 8.18
CA LYS A 1158 43.57 19.39 8.02
C LYS A 1158 44.51 20.03 9.08
N ASP A 1159 45.66 19.46 9.46
CA ASP A 1159 46.19 18.09 9.28
C ASP A 1159 47.20 17.71 10.41
N LYS A 1160 47.78 16.50 10.32
CA LYS A 1160 48.70 15.77 11.24
C LYS A 1160 49.96 16.52 11.73
N GLU A 1161 50.44 16.18 12.94
CA GLU A 1161 51.70 15.43 13.29
C GLU A 1161 51.81 15.30 14.84
N ASN A 1162 52.16 14.15 15.46
CA ASN A 1162 53.51 13.56 15.74
C ASN A 1162 54.44 14.49 16.57
N THR A 1163 55.18 14.07 17.62
CA THR A 1163 55.46 12.72 18.21
C THR A 1163 56.05 12.83 19.65
N THR A 1164 56.16 11.71 20.40
CA THR A 1164 57.20 11.40 21.46
C THR A 1164 57.26 12.24 22.78
N GLU A 1165 57.62 11.75 23.98
CA GLU A 1165 57.85 10.40 24.59
C GLU A 1165 58.02 10.48 26.16
N ILE A 1166 58.52 9.40 26.82
CA ILE A 1166 59.11 9.32 28.20
C ILE A 1166 58.12 9.20 29.39
N LYS A 1167 58.19 8.23 30.35
CA LYS A 1167 58.99 6.98 30.56
C LYS A 1167 58.28 5.96 31.51
N THR A 1168 58.82 4.73 31.58
CA THR A 1168 58.45 3.50 32.36
C THR A 1168 59.35 3.32 33.62
N PRO A 1169 59.60 2.14 34.31
CA PRO A 1169 59.09 0.72 34.31
C PRO A 1169 58.27 0.35 35.59
N LEU A 1170 58.02 -0.88 36.11
CA LEU A 1170 58.48 -2.31 36.04
C LEU A 1170 57.24 -3.27 35.85
N SER A 1171 57.23 -4.59 35.53
CA SER A 1171 57.93 -5.88 35.84
C SER A 1171 57.68 -6.45 37.26
N ARG A 1172 57.28 -7.72 37.51
CA ARG A 1172 57.61 -9.03 36.89
C ARG A 1172 56.56 -10.18 37.09
N ASP A 1173 56.58 -11.17 36.17
CA ASP A 1173 56.78 -12.65 36.27
C ASP A 1173 56.28 -13.49 37.50
N LEU A 1174 56.00 -14.82 37.47
CA LEU A 1174 55.63 -15.87 36.47
C LEU A 1174 55.27 -17.22 37.18
N PHE A 1175 54.45 -18.09 36.54
CA PHE A 1175 54.37 -19.60 36.62
C PHE A 1175 54.13 -20.36 37.98
N ILE A 1176 53.09 -21.22 38.09
CA ILE A 1176 52.95 -22.70 37.84
C ILE A 1176 53.36 -23.60 39.03
N ASP A 1177 52.46 -24.48 39.50
CA ASP A 1177 52.60 -25.96 39.40
C ASP A 1177 51.25 -26.71 39.56
N ASP A 1178 51.25 -28.03 39.30
CA ASP A 1178 50.09 -28.88 38.96
C ASP A 1178 49.80 -30.02 39.98
N THR A 1179 48.99 -31.04 39.61
CA THR A 1179 48.74 -32.37 40.28
C THR A 1179 47.70 -32.43 41.43
N GLU A 1180 46.93 -33.52 41.68
CA GLU A 1180 46.75 -34.83 40.98
C GLU A 1180 45.40 -35.57 41.27
N SER A 1181 44.82 -36.21 40.24
CA SER A 1181 44.07 -37.51 40.16
C SER A 1181 42.84 -37.92 41.03
N SER A 1182 41.93 -38.69 40.38
CA SER A 1182 41.07 -39.79 40.93
C SER A 1182 39.85 -39.41 41.85
N ASP A 1183 38.74 -40.15 42.04
CA ASP A 1183 38.01 -41.25 41.33
C ASP A 1183 36.68 -41.58 42.10
N ILE A 1184 35.66 -42.38 41.69
CA ILE A 1184 35.22 -43.04 40.43
C ILE A 1184 33.71 -43.44 40.51
N SER A 1185 32.98 -43.54 39.38
CA SER A 1185 31.75 -44.39 39.17
C SER A 1185 30.43 -43.96 39.88
N LYS A 1186 29.20 -44.45 39.61
CA LYS A 1186 28.60 -45.37 38.57
C LYS A 1186 27.04 -45.29 38.57
N ILE A 1187 26.39 -46.00 37.63
CA ILE A 1187 24.93 -46.31 37.47
C ILE A 1187 24.07 -45.16 36.89
N ASN A 1188 23.19 -45.23 35.87
CA ASN A 1188 22.62 -46.19 34.88
C ASN A 1188 21.06 -46.30 34.93
N ALA A 1189 20.46 -46.26 33.71
CA ALA A 1189 19.27 -46.99 33.22
C ALA A 1189 17.83 -46.41 33.29
N TRP A 1190 17.25 -46.25 32.09
CA TRP A 1190 15.84 -46.53 31.65
C TRP A 1190 14.73 -45.63 32.27
N HIS A 1191 13.52 -45.38 31.71
CA HIS A 1191 12.72 -45.82 30.55
C HIS A 1191 12.19 -44.54 29.81
N LYS A 1192 11.61 -44.48 28.60
CA LYS A 1192 10.84 -45.39 27.71
C LYS A 1192 9.40 -45.74 28.15
N TYR A 1193 8.47 -44.81 27.89
CA TYR A 1193 7.06 -45.07 27.55
C TYR A 1193 6.59 -44.04 26.51
#